data_AF-A0A7U6QK81-F1
#
_entry.id   AF-A0A7U6QK81-F1
#
_cell.length_a   1.000
_cell.length_b   1.000
_cell.length_c   1.000
_cell.angle_alpha   90.00
_cell.angle_beta   90.00
_cell.angle_gamma   90.00
#
_symmetry.space_group_name_H-M   'P 1'
#
loop_
_entity.id
_entity.type
_entity.pdbx_description
1 polymer ?
#
loop_
_entity_poly.entity_id
_entity_poly.type
_entity_poly.pdbx_seq_one_letter_code
_entity_poly.pdbx_strand_id
1 'polypeptide(L)'
;MKIDTDGSPISLVRIDTEKAYSDLYTLLQSYINSNDLSAWEQIKAKIDYLYSNMTLLLDTLDQETDFKSLVLCQIAEGKKLLFKVNGVGINVIDGITHGAGNAAPICSQWPFVAALMRYFHDSLNISYYQMTFGEASTSAQLFATTYSALAGRTITCESTLEGRNGNFYGGFGFYFVRKYLSDRHPSGHTDDPMNGYENSVTGEYLPPGRANDRLMLYDLNNIYSADRGRTIKVTNGGNYDELTIHKAVIGGDDTDKADYPGCILINTPILKMHAQDLITNAIKNLGIGLYPSYCLEQDNKTFKYSHYTTFKSKLPHSPWVMELDEKTMLPITDENGDYIRTKTLGFLGTQCDIVRSVREQGILILNISDAIHIVNISHNPDGLSKPIPEGLMFASLDPLALDYCCARYCNNQLPLMDGKALMKKYNWPTEFVQIVPLPYISDHNIATTTGYDSPLFRYYLFDYAEQHGVGKKQYYVTGYDTLTDTPFVSLDGHLGRIENRYFNELITNTLYYNPTTLIHHLQLTILSYAKCNDILTGTSIYNEIMNLFDENKDGVIDYEEKGRGYDNAMLAYLSKLLETGTSKKDSIKYNFLTSQYFIKYIDKDWNLQNIDFLKDFSLITIANIAYELSKSEDLSPDLFISNMSYGQGLWPSWQTAFYIWWTTTLYGGIHRDQMSLNSLYGYALQYADMISNNSQYSSHANAINDYFKDCTKTKKTLPFTLYVPKDYSMLDNIRIPNVVETDDKEKLFTVVFEEVW
;
A
#
# COMPACT_ATOMS: atom_id res chain seq x y z
N MET A 1 -8.40 22.66 32.36
CA MET A 1 -7.81 21.68 31.43
C MET A 1 -7.73 20.35 32.16
N LYS A 2 -8.39 19.32 31.66
CA LYS A 2 -8.36 17.97 32.23
C LYS A 2 -7.86 17.06 31.11
N ILE A 3 -6.66 16.48 31.27
CA ILE A 3 -6.12 15.52 30.31
C ILE A 3 -6.97 14.25 30.29
N ASP A 4 -6.90 13.51 29.20
CA ASP A 4 -7.57 12.21 29.10
C ASP A 4 -6.84 11.20 29.98
N THR A 5 -7.59 10.38 30.72
CA THR A 5 -7.07 9.31 31.60
C THR A 5 -7.86 8.01 31.49
N ASP A 6 -8.86 7.98 30.62
CA ASP A 6 -9.81 6.88 30.48
C ASP A 6 -9.72 6.29 29.07
N GLY A 7 -9.98 5.00 28.92
CA GLY A 7 -9.92 4.29 27.64
C GLY A 7 -8.68 3.42 27.50
N SER A 8 -8.36 3.04 26.27
CA SER A 8 -7.19 2.21 25.95
C SER A 8 -5.91 3.07 25.98
N PRO A 9 -4.86 2.66 26.72
CA PRO A 9 -3.58 3.38 26.71
C PRO A 9 -2.90 3.27 25.34
N ILE A 10 -2.35 4.39 24.89
CA ILE A 10 -1.44 4.46 23.75
C ILE A 10 -0.13 5.06 24.24
N SER A 11 0.93 4.28 24.16
CA SER A 11 2.28 4.80 24.38
C SER A 11 2.79 5.43 23.09
N LEU A 12 3.40 6.60 23.20
CA LEU A 12 3.96 7.38 22.10
C LEU A 12 5.37 7.84 22.42
N VAL A 13 6.30 7.65 21.48
CA VAL A 13 7.62 8.27 21.54
C VAL A 13 7.87 9.08 20.26
N ARG A 14 8.42 10.28 20.41
CA ARG A 14 8.91 11.09 19.29
C ARG A 14 10.43 11.16 19.30
N ILE A 15 11.03 10.92 18.13
CA ILE A 15 12.48 10.74 17.95
C ILE A 15 13.02 11.57 16.78
N ASP A 16 14.35 11.63 16.70
CA ASP A 16 15.10 12.24 15.59
C ASP A 16 15.18 11.26 14.41
N THR A 17 14.54 11.61 13.30
CA THR A 17 14.44 10.75 12.10
C THR A 17 15.79 10.54 11.43
N GLU A 18 16.71 11.51 11.53
CA GLU A 18 18.05 11.42 10.93
C GLU A 18 18.89 10.33 11.61
N LYS A 19 18.76 10.24 12.93
CA LYS A 19 19.40 9.18 13.73
C LYS A 19 18.75 7.82 13.54
N ALA A 20 17.50 7.77 13.08
CA ALA A 20 16.78 6.52 12.83
C ALA A 20 17.02 5.98 11.41
N TYR A 21 16.65 6.72 10.37
CA TYR A 21 16.47 6.16 9.01
C TYR A 21 17.30 6.79 7.91
N SER A 22 17.84 8.00 8.09
CA SER A 22 18.60 8.67 7.03
C SER A 22 19.79 7.84 6.55
N ASP A 23 20.02 7.85 5.24
CA ASP A 23 21.09 7.12 4.54
C ASP A 23 21.13 5.60 4.77
N LEU A 24 20.12 4.99 5.39
CA LEU A 24 20.12 3.56 5.75
C LEU A 24 20.52 2.66 4.57
N TYR A 25 19.88 2.84 3.43
CA TYR A 25 20.11 2.01 2.25
C TYR A 25 21.39 2.36 1.51
N THR A 26 21.86 3.61 1.58
CA THR A 26 23.17 4.02 1.07
C THR A 26 24.29 3.34 1.87
N LEU A 27 24.18 3.34 3.19
CA LEU A 27 25.10 2.64 4.10
C LEU A 27 25.07 1.13 3.82
N LEU A 28 23.88 0.56 3.67
CA LEU A 28 23.72 -0.87 3.39
C LEU A 28 24.35 -1.26 2.05
N GLN A 29 24.14 -0.44 1.01
CA GLN A 29 24.77 -0.63 -0.29
C GLN A 29 26.30 -0.60 -0.18
N SER A 30 26.88 0.36 0.55
CA SER A 30 28.32 0.43 0.80
C SER A 30 28.83 -0.84 1.48
N TYR A 31 28.12 -1.30 2.50
CA TYR A 31 28.45 -2.51 3.23
C TYR A 31 28.44 -3.76 2.33
N ILE A 32 27.37 -3.95 1.55
CA ILE A 32 27.24 -5.12 0.67
C ILE A 32 28.28 -5.11 -0.46
N ASN A 33 28.45 -3.95 -1.13
CA ASN A 33 29.27 -3.87 -2.34
C ASN A 33 30.78 -3.81 -2.05
N SER A 34 31.17 -3.19 -0.94
CA SER A 34 32.57 -2.90 -0.62
C SER A 34 33.06 -3.52 0.69
N ASN A 35 32.21 -4.29 1.39
CA ASN A 35 32.49 -4.79 2.73
C ASN A 35 32.88 -3.67 3.71
N ASP A 36 32.25 -2.50 3.59
CA ASP A 36 32.51 -1.33 4.40
C ASP A 36 32.00 -1.52 5.84
N LEU A 37 32.91 -1.94 6.73
CA LEU A 37 32.60 -2.17 8.14
C LEU A 37 32.18 -0.88 8.86
N SER A 38 32.65 0.29 8.41
CA SER A 38 32.25 1.59 9.00
C SER A 38 30.78 1.88 8.72
N ALA A 39 30.31 1.58 7.51
CA ALA A 39 28.89 1.70 7.17
C ALA A 39 28.03 0.77 8.03
N TRP A 40 28.48 -0.46 8.28
CA TRP A 40 27.79 -1.37 9.20
C TRP A 40 27.76 -0.86 10.64
N GLU A 41 28.85 -0.32 11.19
CA GLU A 41 28.85 0.28 12.53
C GLU A 41 27.84 1.44 12.63
N GLN A 42 27.73 2.28 11.60
CA GLN A 42 26.74 3.36 11.55
C GLN A 42 25.30 2.81 11.54
N ILE A 43 25.03 1.77 10.75
CA ILE A 43 23.74 1.08 10.77
C ILE A 43 23.44 0.53 12.17
N LYS A 44 24.41 -0.12 12.81
CA LYS A 44 24.24 -0.64 14.18
C LYS A 44 23.96 0.47 15.18
N ALA A 45 24.56 1.66 15.03
CA ALA A 45 24.27 2.82 15.87
C ALA A 45 22.84 3.35 15.68
N LYS A 46 22.32 3.33 14.44
CA LYS A 46 20.90 3.68 14.18
C LYS A 46 19.95 2.69 14.85
N ILE A 47 20.25 1.38 14.80
CA ILE A 47 19.44 0.37 15.48
C ILE A 47 19.55 0.48 17.02
N ASP A 48 20.72 0.81 17.58
CA ASP A 48 20.87 1.10 19.02
C ASP A 48 20.01 2.31 19.45
N TYR A 49 19.96 3.35 18.61
CA TYR A 49 19.11 4.50 18.85
C TYR A 49 17.62 4.12 18.84
N LEU A 50 17.18 3.35 17.83
CA LEU A 50 15.83 2.80 17.79
C LEU A 50 15.51 1.94 19.02
N TYR A 51 16.42 1.05 19.42
CA TYR A 51 16.28 0.19 20.60
C TYR A 51 16.06 1.00 21.87
N SER A 52 16.86 2.04 22.09
CA SER A 52 16.75 2.89 23.30
C SER A 52 15.39 3.58 23.38
N ASN A 53 14.86 4.04 22.24
CA ASN A 53 13.53 4.67 22.20
C ASN A 53 12.39 3.64 22.23
N MET A 54 12.61 2.43 21.71
CA MET A 54 11.68 1.31 21.82
C MET A 54 11.49 0.89 23.28
N THR A 55 12.58 0.90 24.07
CA THR A 55 12.51 0.67 25.52
C THR A 55 11.60 1.71 26.19
N LEU A 56 11.76 3.00 25.91
CA LEU A 56 10.87 4.05 26.45
C LEU A 56 9.40 3.81 26.06
N LEU A 57 9.16 3.48 24.79
CA LEU A 57 7.82 3.22 24.26
C LEU A 57 7.15 2.05 24.99
N LEU A 58 7.83 0.91 25.06
CA LEU A 58 7.24 -0.33 25.56
C LEU A 58 7.26 -0.41 27.09
N ASP A 59 8.23 0.18 27.78
CA ASP A 59 8.20 0.29 29.25
C ASP A 59 7.05 1.18 29.71
N THR A 60 6.76 2.26 28.99
CA THR A 60 5.61 3.11 29.31
C THR A 60 4.29 2.37 29.08
N LEU A 61 4.15 1.64 27.96
CA LEU A 61 2.94 0.85 27.73
C LEU A 61 2.75 -0.24 28.81
N ASP A 62 3.85 -0.86 29.24
CA ASP A 62 3.83 -1.88 30.29
C ASP A 62 3.37 -1.30 31.64
N GLN A 63 3.80 -0.09 31.99
CA GLN A 63 3.32 0.58 33.21
C GLN A 63 1.79 0.76 33.24
N GLU A 64 1.17 0.97 32.08
CA GLU A 64 -0.29 1.15 31.97
C GLU A 64 -1.06 -0.18 31.83
N THR A 65 -0.41 -1.27 31.42
CA THR A 65 -1.12 -2.49 30.98
C THR A 65 -0.62 -3.80 31.58
N ASP A 66 0.57 -3.82 32.17
CA ASP A 66 1.29 -5.02 32.64
C ASP A 66 1.44 -6.09 31.54
N PHE A 67 1.58 -5.67 30.28
CA PHE A 67 1.63 -6.61 29.16
C PHE A 67 2.85 -7.52 29.21
N LYS A 68 3.97 -7.09 29.81
CA LYS A 68 5.17 -7.93 29.95
C LYS A 68 4.87 -9.21 30.72
N SER A 69 4.10 -9.11 31.80
CA SER A 69 3.68 -10.26 32.61
C SER A 69 2.81 -11.22 31.79
N LEU A 70 1.90 -10.69 30.97
CA LEU A 70 1.05 -11.49 30.07
C LEU A 70 1.87 -12.21 28.99
N VAL A 71 2.85 -11.52 28.41
CA VAL A 71 3.79 -12.10 27.42
C VAL A 71 4.58 -13.25 28.04
N LEU A 72 5.21 -13.02 29.19
CA LEU A 72 6.01 -14.05 29.88
C LEU A 72 5.17 -15.27 30.27
N CYS A 73 3.93 -15.05 30.71
CA CYS A 73 2.99 -16.14 31.02
C CYS A 73 2.71 -17.00 29.79
N GLN A 74 2.41 -16.39 28.64
CA GLN A 74 2.12 -17.13 27.40
C GLN A 74 3.36 -17.79 26.80
N ILE A 75 4.54 -17.18 26.93
CA ILE A 75 5.81 -17.83 26.57
C ILE A 75 6.05 -19.09 27.41
N ALA A 76 5.74 -19.05 28.71
CA ALA A 76 5.86 -20.21 29.59
C ALA A 76 4.88 -21.34 29.21
N GLU A 77 3.75 -21.03 28.56
CA GLU A 77 2.82 -22.01 27.97
C GLU A 77 3.33 -22.61 26.64
N GLY A 78 4.47 -22.13 26.12
CA GLY A 78 5.09 -22.61 24.89
C GLY A 78 4.71 -21.83 23.63
N LYS A 79 3.86 -20.79 23.73
CA LYS A 79 3.57 -19.90 22.60
C LYS A 79 4.84 -19.18 22.13
N LYS A 80 4.82 -18.71 20.88
CA LYS A 80 5.92 -17.96 20.27
C LYS A 80 5.57 -16.50 20.07
N LEU A 81 6.55 -15.59 20.13
CA LEU A 81 6.37 -14.22 19.63
C LEU A 81 6.43 -14.24 18.10
N LEU A 82 5.29 -14.06 17.43
CA LEU A 82 5.25 -13.94 15.97
C LEU A 82 5.29 -12.47 15.57
N PHE A 83 6.41 -12.03 14.99
CA PHE A 83 6.58 -10.70 14.44
C PHE A 83 5.97 -10.63 13.05
N LYS A 84 4.78 -10.02 12.96
CA LYS A 84 4.09 -9.75 11.69
C LYS A 84 4.35 -8.32 11.25
N VAL A 85 5.23 -8.14 10.28
CA VAL A 85 5.58 -6.82 9.73
C VAL A 85 4.56 -6.35 8.69
N ASN A 86 4.74 -5.16 8.10
CA ASN A 86 4.08 -4.78 6.86
C ASN A 86 5.05 -4.93 5.68
N GLY A 87 5.07 -6.09 5.04
CA GLY A 87 5.91 -6.41 3.87
C GLY A 87 5.14 -6.44 2.55
N VAL A 88 4.26 -5.47 2.29
CA VAL A 88 3.37 -5.44 1.10
C VAL A 88 4.14 -5.68 -0.21
N GLY A 89 5.29 -5.01 -0.37
CA GLY A 89 6.26 -5.27 -1.42
C GLY A 89 7.54 -5.85 -0.83
N ILE A 90 8.04 -6.98 -1.37
CA ILE A 90 9.23 -7.61 -0.81
C ILE A 90 10.55 -6.96 -1.28
N ASN A 91 10.54 -6.17 -2.34
CA ASN A 91 11.72 -5.48 -2.86
C ASN A 91 12.11 -4.24 -2.03
N VAL A 92 12.52 -4.47 -0.79
CA VAL A 92 13.03 -3.43 0.13
C VAL A 92 14.51 -3.18 -0.13
N ILE A 93 15.28 -4.24 -0.32
CA ILE A 93 16.66 -4.22 -0.80
C ILE A 93 16.62 -4.65 -2.26
N ASP A 94 17.11 -3.79 -3.15
CA ASP A 94 17.13 -4.06 -4.58
C ASP A 94 18.18 -5.13 -4.94
N GLY A 95 17.75 -6.15 -5.69
CA GLY A 95 18.58 -7.31 -6.02
C GLY A 95 19.75 -7.05 -6.98
N ILE A 96 19.84 -5.85 -7.57
CA ILE A 96 20.86 -5.50 -8.57
C ILE A 96 21.79 -4.41 -8.02
N THR A 97 21.21 -3.35 -7.45
CA THR A 97 21.94 -2.19 -6.94
C THR A 97 22.35 -2.37 -5.49
N HIS A 98 21.66 -3.24 -4.73
CA HIS A 98 21.78 -3.40 -3.27
C HIS A 98 21.45 -2.14 -2.46
N GLY A 99 20.85 -1.13 -3.11
CA GLY A 99 20.29 0.05 -2.46
C GLY A 99 18.83 -0.13 -2.08
N ALA A 100 18.12 0.99 -1.91
CA ALA A 100 16.69 0.98 -1.64
C ALA A 100 15.93 0.45 -2.86
N GLY A 101 15.19 -0.64 -2.68
CA GLY A 101 14.22 -1.12 -3.65
C GLY A 101 12.94 -0.27 -3.63
N ASN A 102 12.08 -0.45 -4.64
CA ASN A 102 10.84 0.32 -4.77
C ASN A 102 9.82 0.09 -3.65
N ALA A 103 9.97 -0.99 -2.86
CA ALA A 103 9.13 -1.24 -1.69
C ALA A 103 9.72 -0.70 -0.37
N ALA A 104 10.98 -0.26 -0.36
CA ALA A 104 11.63 0.28 0.83
C ALA A 104 10.82 1.36 1.57
N PRO A 105 10.25 2.38 0.91
CA PRO A 105 9.51 3.43 1.61
C PRO A 105 8.16 2.98 2.16
N ILE A 106 7.57 1.87 1.67
CA ILE A 106 6.20 1.46 1.99
C ILE A 106 6.12 0.26 2.94
N CYS A 107 7.25 -0.26 3.40
CA CYS A 107 7.33 -1.40 4.31
C CYS A 107 7.91 -0.98 5.66
N SER A 108 7.56 -1.70 6.73
CA SER A 108 8.20 -1.49 8.04
C SER A 108 9.71 -1.70 7.91
N GLN A 109 10.51 -0.78 8.43
CA GLN A 109 11.96 -0.85 8.20
C GLN A 109 12.58 -2.01 8.98
N TRP A 110 13.44 -2.81 8.35
CA TRP A 110 14.10 -3.94 9.02
C TRP A 110 14.94 -3.52 10.26
N PRO A 111 15.56 -2.32 10.36
CA PRO A 111 16.18 -1.83 11.60
C PRO A 111 15.20 -1.69 12.77
N PHE A 112 13.95 -1.29 12.48
CA PHE A 112 12.89 -1.19 13.48
C PHE A 112 12.55 -2.55 14.07
N VAL A 113 12.43 -3.57 13.20
CA VAL A 113 12.21 -4.97 13.61
C VAL A 113 13.38 -5.48 14.44
N ALA A 114 14.62 -5.15 14.07
CA ALA A 114 15.81 -5.54 14.82
C ALA A 114 15.84 -4.92 16.23
N ALA A 115 15.56 -3.63 16.35
CA ALA A 115 15.44 -2.96 17.64
C ALA A 115 14.33 -3.59 18.51
N LEU A 116 13.21 -3.93 17.90
CA LEU A 116 12.07 -4.52 18.59
C LEU A 116 12.34 -5.94 19.08
N MET A 117 12.90 -6.82 18.24
CA MET A 117 13.29 -8.17 18.65
C MET A 117 14.33 -8.13 19.78
N ARG A 118 15.30 -7.20 19.68
CA ARG A 118 16.29 -6.99 20.74
C ARG A 118 15.63 -6.57 22.06
N TYR A 119 14.61 -5.71 22.03
CA TYR A 119 13.87 -5.34 23.25
C TYR A 119 13.27 -6.55 23.97
N PHE A 120 12.59 -7.45 23.25
CA PHE A 120 12.03 -8.66 23.86
C PHE A 120 13.12 -9.59 24.41
N HIS A 121 14.25 -9.71 23.71
CA HIS A 121 15.36 -10.51 24.17
C HIS A 121 15.99 -9.91 25.43
N ASP A 122 16.43 -8.65 25.38
CA ASP A 122 17.21 -8.02 26.45
C ASP A 122 16.35 -7.68 27.68
N SER A 123 15.10 -7.23 27.48
CA SER A 123 14.24 -6.73 28.57
C SER A 123 13.36 -7.81 29.20
N LEU A 124 13.03 -8.88 28.45
CA LEU A 124 12.18 -9.97 28.93
C LEU A 124 12.90 -11.32 29.00
N ASN A 125 14.17 -11.37 28.61
CA ASN A 125 14.96 -12.61 28.59
C ASN A 125 14.27 -13.73 27.79
N ILE A 126 13.65 -13.35 26.66
CA ILE A 126 13.01 -14.27 25.73
C ILE A 126 14.04 -14.67 24.67
N SER A 127 14.30 -15.96 24.55
CA SER A 127 15.27 -16.46 23.59
C SER A 127 14.77 -16.32 22.14
N TYR A 128 15.68 -16.20 21.18
CA TYR A 128 15.31 -16.01 19.78
C TYR A 128 14.56 -17.20 19.19
N TYR A 129 14.80 -18.43 19.65
CA TYR A 129 14.00 -19.59 19.24
C TYR A 129 12.53 -19.56 19.74
N GLN A 130 12.22 -18.69 20.69
CA GLN A 130 10.86 -18.40 21.15
C GLN A 130 10.20 -17.30 20.32
N MET A 131 10.95 -16.69 19.40
CA MET A 131 10.48 -15.70 18.44
C MET A 131 10.39 -16.31 17.04
N THR A 132 9.53 -15.75 16.20
CA THR A 132 9.35 -16.12 14.81
C THR A 132 9.02 -14.88 13.99
N PHE A 133 9.36 -14.88 12.71
CA PHE A 133 8.98 -13.83 11.76
C PHE A 133 7.94 -14.36 10.79
N GLY A 134 6.94 -13.56 10.43
CA GLY A 134 5.93 -13.97 9.47
C GLY A 134 5.41 -12.83 8.61
N GLU A 135 5.12 -13.11 7.34
CA GLU A 135 4.51 -12.17 6.41
C GLU A 135 3.67 -12.90 5.35
N ALA A 136 2.58 -12.30 4.89
CA ALA A 136 1.72 -12.79 3.81
C ALA A 136 1.74 -11.80 2.63
N SER A 137 2.95 -11.52 2.11
CA SER A 137 3.15 -10.55 1.02
C SER A 137 2.56 -11.06 -0.28
N THR A 138 1.77 -10.24 -0.97
CA THR A 138 1.22 -10.58 -2.30
C THR A 138 2.29 -10.62 -3.40
N SER A 139 3.51 -10.14 -3.12
CA SER A 139 4.61 -10.04 -4.08
C SER A 139 5.71 -11.09 -3.89
N ALA A 140 5.68 -11.88 -2.81
CA ALA A 140 6.74 -12.83 -2.47
C ALA A 140 7.05 -13.81 -3.61
N GLN A 141 6.03 -14.44 -4.19
CA GLN A 141 6.21 -15.40 -5.27
C GLN A 141 6.78 -14.79 -6.55
N LEU A 142 6.30 -13.59 -6.92
CA LEU A 142 6.79 -12.87 -8.11
C LEU A 142 8.30 -12.60 -7.99
N PHE A 143 8.73 -12.12 -6.82
CA PHE A 143 10.14 -11.83 -6.59
C PHE A 143 10.96 -13.09 -6.35
N ALA A 144 10.40 -14.17 -5.80
CA ALA A 144 11.07 -15.46 -5.71
C ALA A 144 11.46 -15.96 -7.12
N THR A 145 10.53 -15.90 -8.08
CA THR A 145 10.82 -16.24 -9.49
C THR A 145 11.84 -15.29 -10.12
N THR A 146 11.66 -13.97 -9.94
CA THR A 146 12.54 -12.95 -10.51
C THR A 146 13.97 -13.08 -9.98
N TYR A 147 14.13 -13.20 -8.67
CA TYR A 147 15.43 -13.37 -8.03
C TYR A 147 16.05 -14.71 -8.32
N SER A 148 15.26 -15.77 -8.55
CA SER A 148 15.81 -17.04 -9.02
C SER A 148 16.50 -16.91 -10.37
N ALA A 149 15.88 -16.17 -11.29
CA ALA A 149 16.45 -15.89 -12.61
C ALA A 149 17.73 -15.04 -12.49
N LEU A 150 17.73 -14.01 -11.64
CA LEU A 150 18.92 -13.16 -11.41
C LEU A 150 20.07 -13.91 -10.74
N ALA A 151 19.77 -14.73 -9.72
CA ALA A 151 20.78 -15.47 -8.95
C ALA A 151 21.29 -16.73 -9.67
N GLY A 152 20.60 -17.20 -10.72
CA GLY A 152 20.91 -18.45 -11.41
C GLY A 152 20.68 -19.70 -10.55
N ARG A 153 19.89 -19.61 -9.49
CA ARG A 153 19.51 -20.70 -8.56
C ARG A 153 18.13 -20.46 -7.97
N THR A 154 17.52 -21.48 -7.39
CA THR A 154 16.21 -21.32 -6.71
C THR A 154 16.31 -20.38 -5.51
N ILE A 155 15.45 -19.36 -5.50
CA ILE A 155 15.14 -18.48 -4.38
C ILE A 155 13.68 -18.74 -3.98
N THR A 156 13.45 -19.13 -2.73
CA THR A 156 12.10 -19.39 -2.18
C THR A 156 11.42 -18.10 -1.71
N CYS A 157 10.10 -18.14 -1.45
CA CYS A 157 9.39 -17.01 -0.84
C CYS A 157 10.00 -16.61 0.50
N GLU A 158 10.30 -17.57 1.37
CA GLU A 158 10.98 -17.35 2.64
C GLU A 158 12.36 -16.70 2.43
N SER A 159 13.11 -17.14 1.42
CA SER A 159 14.40 -16.55 1.07
C SER A 159 14.28 -15.08 0.62
N THR A 160 13.16 -14.66 0.02
CA THR A 160 12.92 -13.24 -0.31
C THR A 160 12.64 -12.39 0.93
N LEU A 161 12.05 -12.95 1.99
CA LEU A 161 11.89 -12.27 3.28
C LEU A 161 13.23 -12.21 4.03
N GLU A 162 14.02 -13.28 3.97
CA GLU A 162 15.38 -13.31 4.50
C GLU A 162 16.25 -12.21 3.86
N GLY A 163 16.11 -11.96 2.56
CA GLY A 163 16.79 -10.86 1.88
C GLY A 163 18.28 -11.13 1.57
N ARG A 164 18.76 -12.32 1.93
CA ARG A 164 20.08 -12.85 1.55
C ARG A 164 19.98 -14.36 1.32
N ASN A 165 20.62 -14.85 0.27
CA ASN A 165 20.86 -16.27 0.03
C ASN A 165 22.27 -16.41 -0.55
N GLY A 166 23.21 -16.99 0.19
CA GLY A 166 24.61 -17.08 -0.20
C GLY A 166 25.25 -15.69 -0.46
N ASN A 167 25.63 -15.45 -1.71
CA ASN A 167 26.18 -14.18 -2.21
C ASN A 167 25.14 -13.25 -2.85
N PHE A 168 23.88 -13.69 -2.96
CA PHE A 168 22.79 -12.87 -3.49
C PHE A 168 22.13 -12.09 -2.35
N TYR A 169 21.87 -10.81 -2.58
CA TYR A 169 21.16 -9.91 -1.67
C TYR A 169 19.99 -9.29 -2.41
N GLY A 170 18.81 -9.28 -1.80
CA GLY A 170 17.60 -8.71 -2.39
C GLY A 170 16.36 -9.26 -1.69
N GLY A 171 15.41 -8.39 -1.35
CA GLY A 171 14.25 -8.77 -0.53
C GLY A 171 14.03 -7.86 0.68
N PHE A 172 13.31 -8.33 1.72
CA PHE A 172 12.95 -7.51 2.88
C PHE A 172 14.17 -7.11 3.73
N GLY A 173 15.06 -8.07 4.00
CA GLY A 173 16.31 -7.84 4.75
C GLY A 173 16.34 -8.44 6.16
N PHE A 174 15.57 -9.49 6.45
CA PHE A 174 15.59 -10.14 7.78
C PHE A 174 16.97 -10.73 8.15
N TYR A 175 17.80 -11.08 7.17
CA TYR A 175 19.20 -11.45 7.38
C TYR A 175 19.97 -10.38 8.17
N PHE A 176 19.75 -9.10 7.87
CA PHE A 176 20.43 -8.00 8.56
C PHE A 176 19.88 -7.79 9.98
N VAL A 177 18.64 -8.19 10.25
CA VAL A 177 18.10 -8.29 11.60
C VAL A 177 18.88 -9.32 12.39
N ARG A 178 18.96 -10.56 11.90
CA ARG A 178 19.74 -11.64 12.56
C ARG A 178 21.19 -11.24 12.78
N LYS A 179 21.81 -10.62 11.76
CA LYS A 179 23.19 -10.15 11.83
C LYS A 179 23.40 -9.14 12.94
N TYR A 180 22.57 -8.11 13.00
CA TYR A 180 22.65 -7.10 14.06
C TYR A 180 22.51 -7.74 15.45
N LEU A 181 21.52 -8.62 15.62
CA LEU A 181 21.25 -9.26 16.91
C LEU A 181 22.43 -10.16 17.34
N SER A 182 23.02 -10.91 16.42
CA SER A 182 24.20 -11.75 16.66
C SER A 182 25.43 -10.90 17.04
N ASP A 183 25.67 -9.80 16.31
CA ASP A 183 26.81 -8.89 16.57
C ASP A 183 26.72 -8.18 17.93
N ARG A 184 25.52 -8.13 18.56
CA ARG A 184 25.30 -7.48 19.86
C ARG A 184 25.41 -8.42 21.05
N HIS A 185 25.54 -9.72 20.81
CA HIS A 185 25.74 -10.67 21.89
C HIS A 185 27.15 -10.58 22.49
N PRO A 186 27.27 -10.77 23.82
CA PRO A 186 28.57 -11.03 24.43
C PRO A 186 29.23 -12.28 23.84
N SER A 187 30.56 -12.30 23.78
CA SER A 187 31.30 -13.47 23.32
C SER A 187 30.95 -14.72 24.13
N GLY A 188 30.44 -15.77 23.47
CA GLY A 188 30.04 -17.03 24.10
C GLY A 188 28.55 -17.18 24.41
N HIS A 189 27.70 -16.23 24.02
CA HIS A 189 26.24 -16.40 24.04
C HIS A 189 25.82 -17.58 23.14
N THR A 190 24.89 -18.41 23.61
CA THR A 190 24.50 -19.66 22.92
C THR A 190 23.16 -19.57 22.17
N ASP A 191 22.32 -18.61 22.53
CA ASP A 191 21.09 -18.34 21.77
C ASP A 191 21.49 -17.48 20.58
N ASP A 192 21.61 -18.07 19.39
CA ASP A 192 22.11 -17.41 18.18
C ASP A 192 20.93 -17.12 17.23
N PRO A 193 20.63 -15.85 16.91
CA PRO A 193 19.54 -15.51 15.98
C PRO A 193 19.80 -16.00 14.55
N MET A 194 21.01 -16.45 14.22
CA MET A 194 21.32 -17.10 12.94
C MET A 194 20.84 -18.55 12.86
N ASN A 195 20.55 -19.20 14.00
CA ASN A 195 19.96 -20.53 14.01
C ASN A 195 18.59 -20.46 13.33
N GLY A 196 18.43 -21.11 12.17
CA GLY A 196 17.23 -21.04 11.31
C GLY A 196 17.41 -20.28 10.00
N TYR A 197 18.54 -19.60 9.78
CA TYR A 197 18.86 -18.95 8.49
C TYR A 197 18.84 -19.96 7.34
N GLU A 198 19.52 -21.11 7.50
CA GLU A 198 19.57 -22.16 6.46
C GLU A 198 18.18 -22.73 6.14
N ASN A 199 17.30 -22.89 7.13
CA ASN A 199 15.91 -23.30 6.91
C ASN A 199 15.16 -22.26 6.07
N SER A 200 15.35 -20.98 6.37
CA SER A 200 14.68 -19.87 5.68
C SER A 200 15.09 -19.79 4.21
N VAL A 201 16.39 -19.91 3.90
CA VAL A 201 16.89 -19.82 2.51
C VAL A 201 16.64 -21.07 1.67
N THR A 202 16.50 -22.24 2.31
CA THR A 202 16.13 -23.49 1.62
C THR A 202 14.62 -23.68 1.50
N GLY A 203 13.83 -22.91 2.24
CA GLY A 203 12.37 -23.11 2.37
C GLY A 203 12.00 -24.36 3.18
N GLU A 204 12.93 -24.88 3.99
CA GLU A 204 12.62 -25.99 4.89
C GLU A 204 11.68 -25.50 6.00
N TYR A 205 10.45 -26.02 5.97
CA TYR A 205 9.43 -25.65 6.93
C TYR A 205 9.48 -26.53 8.18
N LEU A 206 9.55 -25.88 9.35
CA LEU A 206 9.38 -26.52 10.64
C LEU A 206 8.26 -25.82 11.40
N PRO A 207 7.28 -26.56 11.96
CA PRO A 207 6.24 -25.93 12.77
C PRO A 207 6.87 -25.31 14.03
N PRO A 208 6.28 -24.23 14.60
CA PRO A 208 6.93 -23.45 15.66
C PRO A 208 7.34 -24.25 16.90
N GLY A 209 6.58 -25.28 17.26
CA GLY A 209 6.89 -26.18 18.38
C GLY A 209 8.08 -27.12 18.13
N ARG A 210 8.48 -27.32 16.87
CA ARG A 210 9.65 -28.14 16.48
C ARG A 210 10.86 -27.32 16.03
N ALA A 211 10.81 -25.99 16.19
CA ALA A 211 11.89 -25.10 15.82
C ALA A 211 13.17 -25.34 16.65
N ASN A 212 13.06 -25.95 17.82
CA ASN A 212 14.16 -26.16 18.78
C ASN A 212 14.86 -24.84 19.10
N ASP A 213 16.12 -24.67 18.70
CA ASP A 213 16.99 -23.52 18.93
C ASP A 213 16.98 -22.49 17.79
N ARG A 214 15.99 -22.57 16.88
CA ARG A 214 15.95 -21.78 15.63
C ARG A 214 14.93 -20.66 15.68
N LEU A 215 15.35 -19.46 15.31
CA LEU A 215 14.48 -18.34 14.96
C LEU A 215 13.91 -18.56 13.56
N MET A 216 12.66 -19.03 13.48
CA MET A 216 12.01 -19.42 12.22
C MET A 216 11.35 -18.24 11.52
N LEU A 217 11.33 -18.32 10.20
CA LEU A 217 10.63 -17.41 9.29
C LEU A 217 9.52 -18.18 8.56
N TYR A 218 8.34 -17.57 8.44
CA TYR A 218 7.16 -18.17 7.81
C TYR A 218 6.58 -17.31 6.69
N ASP A 219 6.43 -17.87 5.49
CA ASP A 219 5.51 -17.33 4.48
C ASP A 219 4.07 -17.69 4.88
N LEU A 220 3.37 -16.69 5.42
CA LEU A 220 2.00 -16.84 5.89
C LEU A 220 0.99 -16.95 4.75
N ASN A 221 1.39 -16.75 3.48
CA ASN A 221 0.51 -17.04 2.34
C ASN A 221 0.37 -18.53 2.08
N ASN A 222 1.40 -19.32 2.36
CA ASN A 222 1.47 -20.73 1.95
C ASN A 222 0.96 -21.66 3.04
N ILE A 223 -0.35 -21.91 3.03
CA ILE A 223 -0.97 -22.95 3.86
C ILE A 223 -1.29 -24.25 3.12
N TYR A 224 -1.07 -24.27 1.80
CA TYR A 224 -1.33 -25.43 0.94
C TYR A 224 -0.41 -26.63 1.27
N SER A 225 0.85 -26.37 1.58
CA SER A 225 1.82 -27.43 1.89
C SER A 225 1.70 -27.85 3.37
N ALA A 226 1.68 -29.16 3.66
CA ALA A 226 1.85 -29.73 5.01
C ALA A 226 0.79 -29.40 6.10
N ASP A 227 -0.50 -29.24 5.73
CA ASP A 227 -1.60 -29.00 6.69
C ASP A 227 -1.31 -27.84 7.67
N ARG A 228 -0.82 -26.72 7.12
CA ARG A 228 -0.43 -25.52 7.87
C ARG A 228 -1.59 -24.58 8.16
N GLY A 229 -2.76 -24.80 7.57
CA GLY A 229 -3.94 -23.96 7.73
C GLY A 229 -4.93 -24.56 8.72
N ARG A 230 -5.63 -23.72 9.49
CA ARG A 230 -6.74 -24.13 10.34
C ARG A 230 -7.95 -23.25 10.07
N THR A 231 -9.10 -23.89 9.87
CA THR A 231 -10.38 -23.20 9.66
C THR A 231 -11.06 -22.94 11.00
N ILE A 232 -11.46 -21.70 11.23
CA ILE A 232 -12.15 -21.24 12.43
C ILE A 232 -13.46 -20.55 12.04
N LYS A 233 -14.47 -20.68 12.90
CA LYS A 233 -15.73 -19.95 12.73
C LYS A 233 -15.53 -18.46 13.06
N VAL A 234 -16.18 -17.59 12.30
CA VAL A 234 -16.27 -16.16 12.59
C VAL A 234 -17.55 -15.90 13.36
N THR A 235 -17.43 -15.40 14.58
CA THR A 235 -18.62 -15.04 15.38
C THR A 235 -19.19 -13.72 14.85
N ASN A 236 -20.44 -13.73 14.38
CA ASN A 236 -21.11 -12.57 13.77
C ASN A 236 -20.26 -11.94 12.64
N GLY A 237 -19.73 -12.78 11.75
CA GLY A 237 -18.93 -12.33 10.63
C GLY A 237 -19.70 -11.42 9.67
N GLY A 238 -19.01 -10.41 9.17
CA GLY A 238 -19.53 -9.44 8.24
C GLY A 238 -19.53 -9.94 6.79
N ASN A 239 -18.40 -10.51 6.36
CA ASN A 239 -18.21 -11.07 5.02
C ASN A 239 -18.03 -12.60 5.03
N TYR A 240 -17.52 -13.15 6.12
CA TYR A 240 -17.20 -14.58 6.23
C TYR A 240 -17.82 -15.22 7.46
N ASP A 241 -18.42 -16.40 7.30
CA ASP A 241 -18.84 -17.24 8.43
C ASP A 241 -17.68 -18.11 8.97
N GLU A 242 -16.66 -18.35 8.15
CA GLU A 242 -15.47 -19.11 8.51
C GLU A 242 -14.21 -18.61 7.77
N LEU A 243 -13.08 -18.66 8.46
CA LEU A 243 -11.77 -18.24 7.95
C LEU A 243 -10.74 -19.35 8.09
N THR A 244 -9.90 -19.53 7.09
CA THR A 244 -8.76 -20.45 7.13
C THR A 244 -7.48 -19.63 7.25
N ILE A 245 -6.78 -19.80 8.37
CA ILE A 245 -5.61 -18.98 8.75
C ILE A 245 -4.41 -19.90 9.02
N HIS A 246 -3.20 -19.40 8.83
CA HIS A 246 -1.97 -20.13 9.12
C HIS A 246 -1.86 -20.51 10.63
N LYS A 247 -1.62 -21.79 10.94
CA LYS A 247 -1.52 -22.35 12.31
C LYS A 247 -0.38 -21.75 13.12
N ALA A 248 0.68 -21.23 12.49
CA ALA A 248 1.71 -20.45 13.21
C ALA A 248 1.15 -19.18 13.89
N VAL A 249 0.03 -18.65 13.42
CA VAL A 249 -0.66 -17.50 14.02
C VAL A 249 -1.66 -17.99 15.07
N ILE A 250 -2.63 -18.81 14.66
CA ILE A 250 -3.79 -19.17 15.50
C ILE A 250 -3.60 -20.46 16.31
N GLY A 251 -2.47 -21.15 16.20
CA GLY A 251 -2.24 -22.46 16.79
C GLY A 251 -2.91 -23.61 16.05
N GLY A 252 -2.54 -24.83 16.42
CA GLY A 252 -3.14 -26.08 15.96
C GLY A 252 -4.35 -26.47 16.80
N ASP A 253 -4.97 -27.57 16.41
CA ASP A 253 -6.02 -28.21 17.21
C ASP A 253 -5.40 -29.21 18.20
N ASP A 254 -6.21 -29.90 19.00
CA ASP A 254 -5.71 -30.82 20.03
C ASP A 254 -4.78 -31.93 19.49
N THR A 255 -4.87 -32.26 18.20
CA THR A 255 -4.03 -33.26 17.56
C THR A 255 -2.61 -32.80 17.22
N ASP A 256 -2.41 -31.49 17.02
CA ASP A 256 -1.11 -30.91 16.60
C ASP A 256 -0.71 -29.66 17.40
N LYS A 257 -1.38 -29.38 18.53
CA LYS A 257 -1.08 -28.27 19.45
C LYS A 257 0.38 -28.21 19.92
N ALA A 258 1.04 -29.36 20.06
CA ALA A 258 2.45 -29.41 20.43
C ALA A 258 3.36 -28.83 19.32
N ASP A 259 3.00 -29.08 18.05
CA ASP A 259 3.72 -28.54 16.90
C ASP A 259 3.35 -27.08 16.64
N TYR A 260 2.10 -26.72 16.92
CA TYR A 260 1.54 -25.38 16.75
C TYR A 260 0.98 -24.84 18.06
N PRO A 261 1.83 -24.37 18.98
CA PRO A 261 1.41 -23.88 20.29
C PRO A 261 0.61 -22.56 20.22
N GLY A 262 0.50 -21.94 19.05
CA GLY A 262 -0.04 -20.60 18.87
C GLY A 262 1.01 -19.52 19.12
N CYS A 263 0.59 -18.26 19.04
CA CYS A 263 1.49 -17.14 19.20
C CYS A 263 0.97 -16.05 20.15
N ILE A 264 1.89 -15.19 20.53
CA ILE A 264 1.65 -13.80 20.88
C ILE A 264 1.99 -13.02 19.61
N LEU A 265 1.03 -12.28 19.07
CA LEU A 265 1.17 -11.60 17.79
C LEU A 265 1.74 -10.19 18.00
N ILE A 266 2.96 -9.97 17.50
CA ILE A 266 3.60 -8.66 17.48
C ILE A 266 3.33 -8.03 16.11
N ASN A 267 2.25 -7.25 16.04
CA ASN A 267 1.81 -6.57 14.83
C ASN A 267 2.62 -5.29 14.63
N THR A 268 3.42 -5.24 13.57
CA THR A 268 4.40 -4.16 13.32
C THR A 268 4.09 -3.44 11.99
N PRO A 269 2.99 -2.66 11.91
CA PRO A 269 2.65 -1.91 10.71
C PRO A 269 3.58 -0.71 10.48
N ILE A 270 3.65 -0.26 9.23
CA ILE A 270 4.08 1.12 8.89
C ILE A 270 2.83 1.96 8.61
N LEU A 271 2.77 3.17 9.16
CA LEU A 271 1.64 4.07 8.97
C LEU A 271 1.70 4.73 7.59
N LYS A 272 0.64 4.56 6.78
CA LYS A 272 0.56 5.11 5.42
C LYS A 272 -0.86 5.33 4.90
N MET A 273 -1.04 6.26 3.97
CA MET A 273 -2.33 6.51 3.29
C MET A 273 -2.65 5.40 2.27
N HIS A 274 -3.83 4.79 2.36
CA HIS A 274 -4.15 3.60 1.58
C HIS A 274 -4.94 3.91 0.28
N ALA A 275 -4.84 3.01 -0.71
CA ALA A 275 -5.38 3.21 -2.06
C ALA A 275 -6.81 2.70 -2.23
N GLN A 276 -7.32 1.92 -1.27
CA GLN A 276 -8.72 1.51 -1.19
C GLN A 276 -9.40 1.95 0.12
N ASP A 277 -8.59 2.35 1.11
CA ASP A 277 -9.02 2.62 2.48
C ASP A 277 -8.38 3.90 3.01
N LEU A 278 -8.68 4.34 4.24
CA LEU A 278 -8.10 5.55 4.81
C LEU A 278 -6.59 5.38 5.08
N ILE A 279 -6.24 4.47 5.99
CA ILE A 279 -4.84 4.20 6.38
C ILE A 279 -4.52 2.71 6.38
N THR A 280 -3.25 2.39 6.11
CA THR A 280 -2.66 1.13 6.59
C THR A 280 -2.00 1.40 7.93
N ASN A 281 -2.49 0.74 8.97
CA ASN A 281 -1.85 0.66 10.28
C ASN A 281 -2.19 -0.68 10.95
N ALA A 282 -2.58 -0.72 12.23
CA ALA A 282 -2.72 -1.95 12.99
C ALA A 282 -3.85 -2.86 12.47
N ILE A 283 -5.05 -2.31 12.27
CA ILE A 283 -6.22 -3.09 11.79
C ILE A 283 -5.92 -3.61 10.39
N LYS A 284 -5.54 -2.74 9.47
CA LYS A 284 -5.31 -3.12 8.06
C LYS A 284 -4.18 -4.12 7.90
N ASN A 285 -3.05 -3.94 8.58
CA ASN A 285 -1.90 -4.84 8.43
C ASN A 285 -2.26 -6.30 8.74
N LEU A 286 -3.14 -6.53 9.72
CA LEU A 286 -3.70 -7.84 10.01
C LEU A 286 -4.88 -8.18 9.10
N GLY A 287 -5.75 -7.19 8.88
CA GLY A 287 -7.02 -7.25 8.15
C GLY A 287 -6.92 -7.75 6.71
N ILE A 288 -5.74 -7.65 6.10
CA ILE A 288 -5.43 -8.31 4.82
C ILE A 288 -4.21 -9.22 4.93
N GLY A 289 -3.26 -8.89 5.80
CA GLY A 289 -1.98 -9.59 5.94
C GLY A 289 -2.06 -10.96 6.63
N LEU A 290 -3.23 -11.40 7.08
CA LEU A 290 -3.43 -12.73 7.64
C LEU A 290 -4.27 -13.67 6.76
N TYR A 291 -4.83 -13.17 5.66
CA TYR A 291 -5.51 -14.00 4.66
C TYR A 291 -4.47 -14.68 3.75
N PRO A 292 -4.37 -16.01 3.71
CA PRO A 292 -3.37 -16.69 2.87
C PRO A 292 -3.76 -16.71 1.39
N SER A 293 -2.85 -16.30 0.48
CA SER A 293 -3.10 -16.43 -0.96
C SER A 293 -3.16 -17.88 -1.45
N TYR A 294 -2.39 -18.81 -0.84
CA TYR A 294 -2.41 -20.24 -1.20
C TYR A 294 -3.27 -21.03 -0.21
N CYS A 295 -4.56 -20.76 -0.23
CA CYS A 295 -5.57 -21.48 0.53
C CYS A 295 -6.54 -22.17 -0.42
N LEU A 296 -6.48 -23.48 -0.57
CA LEU A 296 -7.43 -24.18 -1.43
C LEU A 296 -8.82 -24.21 -0.81
N GLU A 297 -9.83 -24.12 -1.67
CA GLU A 297 -11.20 -24.50 -1.35
C GLU A 297 -11.32 -26.01 -1.11
N GLN A 298 -12.41 -26.46 -0.50
CA GLN A 298 -12.66 -27.89 -0.23
C GLN A 298 -12.65 -28.77 -1.50
N ASP A 299 -12.96 -28.17 -2.66
CA ASP A 299 -12.92 -28.86 -3.95
C ASP A 299 -11.50 -29.04 -4.52
N ASN A 300 -10.49 -28.44 -3.88
CA ASN A 300 -9.08 -28.39 -4.26
C ASN A 300 -8.81 -27.87 -5.69
N LYS A 301 -9.73 -27.08 -6.26
CA LYS A 301 -9.58 -26.56 -7.64
C LYS A 301 -9.24 -25.09 -7.68
N THR A 302 -9.71 -24.32 -6.69
CA THR A 302 -9.50 -22.87 -6.66
C THR A 302 -9.00 -22.42 -5.29
N PHE A 303 -8.42 -21.22 -5.23
CA PHE A 303 -8.06 -20.62 -3.95
C PHE A 303 -9.26 -19.89 -3.35
N LYS A 304 -9.40 -19.95 -2.01
CA LYS A 304 -10.49 -19.34 -1.24
C LYS A 304 -10.45 -17.81 -1.28
N TYR A 305 -9.24 -17.22 -1.23
CA TYR A 305 -9.06 -15.78 -1.09
C TYR A 305 -8.50 -15.07 -2.33
N SER A 306 -8.17 -15.80 -3.39
CA SER A 306 -7.58 -15.24 -4.61
C SER A 306 -7.99 -16.02 -5.86
N HIS A 307 -7.93 -15.37 -7.03
CA HIS A 307 -8.10 -16.05 -8.32
C HIS A 307 -6.80 -16.71 -8.79
N TYR A 308 -5.66 -16.11 -8.43
CA TYR A 308 -4.32 -16.61 -8.70
C TYR A 308 -3.45 -16.47 -7.45
N THR A 309 -2.17 -16.81 -7.56
CA THR A 309 -1.26 -16.95 -6.42
C THR A 309 -0.83 -15.63 -5.75
N THR A 310 -1.35 -14.49 -6.21
CA THR A 310 -0.95 -13.14 -5.79
C THR A 310 -2.12 -12.35 -5.19
N PHE A 311 -2.39 -11.13 -5.66
CA PHE A 311 -3.38 -10.18 -5.15
C PHE A 311 -4.66 -10.93 -4.73
N LYS A 312 -5.02 -10.78 -3.45
CA LYS A 312 -6.10 -11.52 -2.77
C LYS A 312 -7.48 -11.08 -3.30
N SER A 313 -7.71 -11.36 -4.58
CA SER A 313 -8.73 -10.75 -5.44
C SER A 313 -10.14 -11.27 -5.19
N LYS A 314 -10.30 -12.34 -4.40
CA LYS A 314 -11.62 -12.82 -3.95
C LYS A 314 -12.03 -12.21 -2.61
N LEU A 315 -11.12 -11.51 -1.92
CA LEU A 315 -11.52 -10.72 -0.75
C LEU A 315 -12.38 -9.55 -1.23
N PRO A 316 -13.48 -9.22 -0.52
CA PRO A 316 -14.20 -7.98 -0.75
C PRO A 316 -13.31 -6.76 -0.41
N HIS A 317 -12.80 -6.10 -1.44
CA HIS A 317 -12.07 -4.81 -1.34
C HIS A 317 -12.98 -3.58 -1.48
N SER A 318 -14.20 -3.81 -1.94
CA SER A 318 -15.29 -2.84 -2.08
C SER A 318 -16.60 -3.53 -1.72
N PRO A 319 -17.65 -2.80 -1.29
CA PRO A 319 -18.94 -3.41 -0.96
C PRO A 319 -19.56 -4.15 -2.13
N TRP A 320 -19.44 -3.64 -3.35
CA TRP A 320 -19.84 -4.34 -4.56
C TRP A 320 -18.71 -5.25 -5.07
N VAL A 321 -19.02 -6.55 -5.22
CA VAL A 321 -18.12 -7.55 -5.81
C VAL A 321 -18.73 -8.05 -7.11
N MET A 322 -17.99 -7.92 -8.22
CA MET A 322 -18.45 -8.32 -9.56
C MET A 322 -18.27 -9.82 -9.80
N GLU A 323 -19.23 -10.45 -10.48
CA GLU A 323 -19.03 -11.77 -11.07
C GLU A 323 -18.12 -11.66 -12.31
N LEU A 324 -17.14 -12.57 -12.43
CA LEU A 324 -16.11 -12.52 -13.45
C LEU A 324 -16.16 -13.75 -14.35
N ASP A 325 -15.94 -13.56 -15.65
CA ASP A 325 -15.71 -14.67 -16.57
C ASP A 325 -14.36 -15.34 -16.26
N GLU A 326 -14.39 -16.64 -15.94
CA GLU A 326 -13.20 -17.39 -15.49
C GLU A 326 -12.06 -17.42 -16.53
N LYS A 327 -12.37 -17.20 -17.81
CA LYS A 327 -11.35 -17.22 -18.87
C LYS A 327 -10.69 -15.86 -19.02
N THR A 328 -11.46 -14.78 -19.02
CA THR A 328 -10.99 -13.43 -19.33
C THR A 328 -10.63 -12.62 -18.10
N MET A 329 -11.23 -12.93 -16.94
CA MET A 329 -11.25 -12.11 -15.72
C MET A 329 -11.95 -10.76 -15.92
N LEU A 330 -12.86 -10.66 -16.89
CA LEU A 330 -13.68 -9.46 -17.11
C LEU A 330 -15.06 -9.63 -16.44
N PRO A 331 -15.70 -8.54 -16.00
CA PRO A 331 -17.03 -8.58 -15.42
C PRO A 331 -18.09 -9.12 -16.39
N ILE A 332 -19.04 -9.88 -15.85
CA ILE A 332 -20.21 -10.40 -16.57
C ILE A 332 -21.38 -9.41 -16.45
N THR A 333 -22.17 -9.30 -17.51
CA THR A 333 -23.41 -8.52 -17.54
C THR A 333 -24.63 -9.41 -17.72
N ASP A 334 -25.77 -8.96 -17.20
CA ASP A 334 -27.06 -9.61 -17.41
C ASP A 334 -27.67 -9.27 -18.79
N GLU A 335 -28.90 -9.72 -19.04
CA GLU A 335 -29.61 -9.46 -20.30
C GLU A 335 -29.92 -7.97 -20.57
N ASN A 336 -29.86 -7.11 -19.54
CA ASN A 336 -30.07 -5.67 -19.64
C ASN A 336 -28.75 -4.90 -19.84
N GLY A 337 -27.61 -5.59 -19.77
CA GLY A 337 -26.28 -4.99 -19.83
C GLY A 337 -25.80 -4.42 -18.49
N ASP A 338 -26.45 -4.79 -17.38
CA ASP A 338 -26.05 -4.42 -16.03
C ASP A 338 -25.06 -5.45 -15.46
N TYR A 339 -24.06 -4.98 -14.71
CA TYR A 339 -23.08 -5.88 -14.09
C TYR A 339 -23.73 -6.77 -13.03
N ILE A 340 -23.46 -8.08 -13.11
CA ILE A 340 -23.85 -9.02 -12.06
C ILE A 340 -22.93 -8.82 -10.87
N ARG A 341 -23.51 -8.40 -9.73
CA ARG A 341 -22.76 -7.98 -8.54
C ARG A 341 -23.45 -8.41 -7.27
N THR A 342 -22.66 -8.68 -6.25
CA THR A 342 -23.13 -8.97 -4.89
C THR A 342 -22.69 -7.87 -3.95
N LYS A 343 -23.61 -7.36 -3.13
CA LYS A 343 -23.29 -6.42 -2.04
C LYS A 343 -22.79 -7.20 -0.83
N THR A 344 -21.67 -6.76 -0.29
CA THR A 344 -20.99 -7.27 0.90
C THR A 344 -20.71 -6.11 1.85
N LEU A 345 -20.06 -6.37 3.00
CA LEU A 345 -19.50 -5.32 3.85
C LEU A 345 -18.10 -4.89 3.41
N GLY A 346 -17.68 -5.23 2.19
CA GLY A 346 -16.47 -4.69 1.57
C GLY A 346 -15.23 -4.78 2.44
N PHE A 347 -14.43 -3.71 2.44
CA PHE A 347 -13.15 -3.70 3.11
C PHE A 347 -13.29 -3.65 4.64
N LEU A 348 -14.30 -2.98 5.19
CA LEU A 348 -14.52 -2.92 6.64
C LEU A 348 -14.82 -4.30 7.22
N GLY A 349 -15.66 -5.09 6.53
CA GLY A 349 -16.05 -6.42 6.99
C GLY A 349 -14.88 -7.38 6.94
N THR A 350 -14.14 -7.36 5.83
CA THR A 350 -12.94 -8.19 5.61
C THR A 350 -11.90 -7.95 6.69
N GLN A 351 -11.62 -6.70 7.02
CA GLN A 351 -10.61 -6.38 8.03
C GLN A 351 -11.06 -6.79 9.44
N CYS A 352 -12.32 -6.51 9.80
CA CYS A 352 -12.82 -6.78 11.15
C CYS A 352 -12.99 -8.28 11.41
N ASP A 353 -13.46 -9.05 10.43
CA ASP A 353 -13.68 -10.50 10.55
C ASP A 353 -12.41 -11.20 11.00
N ILE A 354 -11.28 -10.98 10.31
CA ILE A 354 -10.04 -11.68 10.64
C ILE A 354 -9.40 -11.20 11.95
N VAL A 355 -9.41 -9.89 12.22
CA VAL A 355 -8.81 -9.35 13.45
C VAL A 355 -9.58 -9.85 14.67
N ARG A 356 -10.91 -9.80 14.60
CA ARG A 356 -11.77 -10.34 15.66
C ARG A 356 -11.56 -11.84 15.83
N SER A 357 -11.60 -12.61 14.75
CA SER A 357 -11.43 -14.07 14.82
C SER A 357 -10.10 -14.47 15.45
N VAL A 358 -9.00 -13.78 15.12
CA VAL A 358 -7.69 -14.02 15.75
C VAL A 358 -7.74 -13.73 17.26
N ARG A 359 -8.36 -12.62 17.67
CA ARG A 359 -8.54 -12.30 19.10
C ARG A 359 -9.40 -13.34 19.84
N GLU A 360 -10.46 -13.84 19.22
CA GLU A 360 -11.34 -14.88 19.78
C GLU A 360 -10.62 -16.22 19.98
N GLN A 361 -9.50 -16.47 19.28
CA GLN A 361 -8.61 -17.60 19.56
C GLN A 361 -7.71 -17.41 20.79
N GLY A 362 -7.88 -16.32 21.55
CA GLY A 362 -7.07 -16.02 22.74
C GLY A 362 -5.63 -15.61 22.40
N ILE A 363 -5.43 -15.05 21.21
CA ILE A 363 -4.14 -14.50 20.78
C ILE A 363 -3.99 -13.09 21.37
N LEU A 364 -2.96 -12.90 22.20
CA LEU A 364 -2.55 -11.57 22.64
C LEU A 364 -1.91 -10.84 21.46
N ILE A 365 -2.41 -9.65 21.16
CA ILE A 365 -1.90 -8.81 20.07
C ILE A 365 -1.28 -7.56 20.70
N LEU A 366 0.00 -7.34 20.42
CA LEU A 366 0.69 -6.08 20.69
C LEU A 366 0.91 -5.37 19.37
N ASN A 367 0.38 -4.15 19.23
CA ASN A 367 0.49 -3.35 18.03
C ASN A 367 1.55 -2.28 18.23
N ILE A 368 2.52 -2.22 17.30
CA ILE A 368 3.67 -1.31 17.36
C ILE A 368 3.83 -0.65 15.99
N SER A 369 3.34 0.58 15.87
CA SER A 369 3.32 1.31 14.60
C SER A 369 4.64 2.03 14.35
N ASP A 370 5.26 1.72 13.23
CA ASP A 370 6.33 2.50 12.62
C ASP A 370 5.72 3.71 11.91
N ALA A 371 5.71 4.85 12.61
CA ALA A 371 5.26 6.14 12.10
C ALA A 371 6.41 7.16 12.07
N ILE A 372 7.66 6.67 12.05
CA ILE A 372 8.86 7.53 12.03
C ILE A 372 8.86 8.28 10.70
N HIS A 373 8.66 7.54 9.60
CA HIS A 373 8.36 8.10 8.29
C HIS A 373 6.94 7.68 7.87
N ILE A 374 5.93 8.54 8.13
CA ILE A 374 4.57 8.28 7.66
C ILE A 374 4.53 8.39 6.14
N VAL A 375 4.04 7.38 5.43
CA VAL A 375 4.03 7.40 3.96
C VAL A 375 2.78 8.09 3.44
N ASN A 376 2.98 9.19 2.74
CA ASN A 376 1.94 9.95 2.05
C ASN A 376 1.89 9.58 0.55
N ILE A 377 0.80 9.94 -0.11
CA ILE A 377 0.54 9.77 -1.55
C ILE A 377 0.30 8.32 -1.98
N SER A 378 1.31 7.46 -1.97
CA SER A 378 1.14 6.08 -2.46
C SER A 378 1.68 5.06 -1.46
N HIS A 379 0.92 3.97 -1.32
CA HIS A 379 1.32 2.80 -0.55
C HIS A 379 1.82 1.65 -1.43
N ASN A 380 1.82 1.83 -2.75
CA ASN A 380 2.23 0.85 -3.75
C ASN A 380 3.71 1.02 -4.09
N PRO A 381 4.39 -0.04 -4.58
CA PRO A 381 5.79 0.03 -5.01
C PRO A 381 5.92 0.66 -6.41
N ASP A 382 5.28 1.81 -6.63
CA ASP A 382 5.17 2.53 -7.90
C ASP A 382 6.15 3.71 -8.03
N GLY A 383 6.92 3.99 -6.97
CA GLY A 383 7.86 5.11 -6.91
C GLY A 383 7.23 6.47 -6.59
N LEU A 384 5.93 6.52 -6.29
CA LEU A 384 5.20 7.75 -5.97
C LEU A 384 5.03 7.99 -4.47
N SER A 385 5.40 7.00 -3.65
CA SER A 385 5.37 7.11 -2.18
C SER A 385 6.21 8.28 -1.68
N LYS A 386 5.70 9.05 -0.72
CA LYS A 386 6.43 10.15 -0.08
C LYS A 386 6.55 9.91 1.43
N PRO A 387 7.70 9.41 1.92
CA PRO A 387 7.94 9.27 3.35
C PRO A 387 8.05 10.65 4.02
N ILE A 388 7.24 10.91 5.04
CA ILE A 388 7.19 12.18 5.78
C ILE A 388 7.82 11.96 7.16
N PRO A 389 8.92 12.68 7.50
CA PRO A 389 9.69 12.43 8.72
C PRO A 389 9.03 13.02 9.98
N GLU A 390 7.94 12.40 10.42
CA GLU A 390 7.20 12.81 11.63
C GLU A 390 7.89 12.36 12.93
N GLY A 391 8.69 11.29 12.87
CA GLY A 391 9.50 10.80 13.99
C GLY A 391 8.70 10.10 15.08
N LEU A 392 7.51 9.56 14.79
CA LEU A 392 6.61 8.99 15.79
C LEU A 392 6.70 7.46 15.85
N MET A 393 6.61 6.91 17.06
CA MET A 393 6.41 5.49 17.28
C MET A 393 5.26 5.32 18.25
N PHE A 394 4.32 4.44 17.93
CA PHE A 394 3.13 4.20 18.76
C PHE A 394 3.06 2.75 19.18
N ALA A 395 2.57 2.48 20.39
CA ALA A 395 2.26 1.13 20.85
C ALA A 395 0.96 1.05 21.63
N SER A 396 0.17 0.00 21.40
CA SER A 396 -1.03 -0.31 22.17
C SER A 396 -1.43 -1.79 22.04
N LEU A 397 -2.12 -2.31 23.06
CA LEU A 397 -2.83 -3.60 22.99
C LEU A 397 -4.14 -3.51 22.21
N ASP A 398 -4.66 -2.29 21.99
CA ASP A 398 -5.91 -2.05 21.29
C ASP A 398 -5.66 -1.52 19.87
N PRO A 399 -5.90 -2.32 18.81
CA PRO A 399 -5.63 -1.89 17.45
C PRO A 399 -6.56 -0.76 16.98
N LEU A 400 -7.79 -0.67 17.52
CA LEU A 400 -8.72 0.38 17.15
C LEU A 400 -8.34 1.72 17.75
N ALA A 401 -8.00 1.73 19.04
CA ALA A 401 -7.54 2.93 19.72
C ALA A 401 -6.31 3.53 19.00
N LEU A 402 -5.35 2.66 18.67
CA LEU A 402 -4.14 3.02 17.95
C LEU A 402 -4.44 3.62 16.56
N ASP A 403 -5.23 2.93 15.74
CA ASP A 403 -5.56 3.41 14.39
C ASP A 403 -6.37 4.70 14.42
N TYR A 404 -7.31 4.84 15.36
CA TYR A 404 -8.12 6.05 15.50
C TYR A 404 -7.28 7.26 15.93
N CYS A 405 -6.35 7.06 16.86
CA CYS A 405 -5.37 8.06 17.27
C CYS A 405 -4.47 8.50 16.11
N CYS A 406 -3.89 7.54 15.37
CA CYS A 406 -3.06 7.83 14.20
C CYS A 406 -3.84 8.55 13.09
N ALA A 407 -5.09 8.15 12.83
CA ALA A 407 -5.94 8.79 11.83
C ALA A 407 -6.29 10.23 12.22
N ARG A 408 -6.56 10.50 13.50
CA ARG A 408 -6.74 11.85 14.03
C ARG A 408 -5.49 12.70 13.87
N TYR A 409 -4.31 12.16 14.19
CA TYR A 409 -3.04 12.88 13.98
C TYR A 409 -2.84 13.28 12.51
N CYS A 410 -2.94 12.33 11.58
CA CYS A 410 -2.76 12.59 10.15
C CYS A 410 -3.81 13.55 9.57
N ASN A 411 -4.96 13.71 10.22
CA ASN A 411 -6.05 14.57 9.75
C ASN A 411 -6.27 15.78 10.66
N ASN A 412 -5.24 16.24 11.36
CA ASN A 412 -5.30 17.43 12.20
C ASN A 412 -4.24 18.45 11.78
N GLN A 413 -4.69 19.58 11.23
CA GLN A 413 -3.82 20.69 10.83
C GLN A 413 -4.20 22.01 11.53
N LEU A 414 -5.15 21.98 12.46
CA LEU A 414 -5.63 23.15 13.17
C LEU A 414 -5.47 22.97 14.69
N PRO A 415 -5.17 24.05 15.43
CA PRO A 415 -5.25 24.02 16.88
C PRO A 415 -6.64 23.60 17.36
N LEU A 416 -6.70 22.84 18.46
CA LEU A 416 -7.90 22.29 19.07
C LEU A 416 -9.04 23.31 19.17
N MET A 417 -8.74 24.54 19.61
CA MET A 417 -9.77 25.58 19.77
C MET A 417 -10.37 26.05 18.43
N ASP A 418 -9.55 26.13 17.39
CA ASP A 418 -9.98 26.51 16.04
C ASP A 418 -10.79 25.38 15.40
N GLY A 419 -10.31 24.14 15.53
CA GLY A 419 -11.04 22.95 15.09
C GLY A 419 -12.42 22.86 15.73
N LYS A 420 -12.52 23.04 17.06
CA LYS A 420 -13.82 23.02 17.77
C LYS A 420 -14.74 24.16 17.36
N ALA A 421 -14.19 25.35 17.09
CA ALA A 421 -14.97 26.48 16.61
C ALA A 421 -15.58 26.19 15.23
N LEU A 422 -14.80 25.61 14.32
CA LEU A 422 -15.27 25.21 12.99
C LEU A 422 -16.28 24.06 13.06
N MET A 423 -15.98 23.02 13.85
CA MET A 423 -16.90 21.89 14.09
C MET A 423 -18.27 22.38 14.52
N LYS A 424 -18.33 23.30 15.50
CA LYS A 424 -19.59 23.89 15.96
C LYS A 424 -20.27 24.74 14.88
N LYS A 425 -19.50 25.53 14.12
CA LYS A 425 -20.02 26.42 13.08
C LYS A 425 -20.66 25.66 11.93
N TYR A 426 -20.05 24.55 11.51
CA TYR A 426 -20.48 23.77 10.36
C TYR A 426 -21.21 22.46 10.72
N ASN A 427 -21.38 22.18 12.02
CA ASN A 427 -21.98 20.95 12.53
C ASN A 427 -21.27 19.69 12.01
N TRP A 428 -19.93 19.72 12.00
CA TRP A 428 -19.13 18.56 11.61
C TRP A 428 -19.14 17.49 12.71
N PRO A 429 -18.98 16.21 12.36
CA PRO A 429 -18.95 15.13 13.34
C PRO A 429 -17.67 15.12 14.19
N THR A 430 -16.63 15.87 13.79
CA THR A 430 -15.37 15.98 14.51
C THR A 430 -14.62 17.27 14.18
N GLU A 431 -13.73 17.68 15.07
CA GLU A 431 -12.86 18.86 14.98
C GLU A 431 -11.51 18.58 14.28
N PHE A 432 -11.16 17.31 14.07
CA PHE A 432 -9.92 16.89 13.41
C PHE A 432 -10.07 17.09 11.90
N VAL A 433 -9.52 18.20 11.40
CA VAL A 433 -9.63 18.61 10.00
C VAL A 433 -8.29 18.96 9.37
N GLN A 434 -8.22 18.76 8.05
CA GLN A 434 -7.11 19.19 7.21
C GLN A 434 -7.44 20.54 6.53
N ILE A 435 -6.40 21.32 6.27
CA ILE A 435 -6.44 22.47 5.39
C ILE A 435 -6.33 21.95 3.95
N VAL A 436 -7.38 22.09 3.17
CA VAL A 436 -7.46 21.55 1.80
C VAL A 436 -7.52 22.67 0.76
N PRO A 437 -7.02 22.46 -0.47
CA PRO A 437 -7.25 23.40 -1.55
C PRO A 437 -8.75 23.43 -1.88
N LEU A 438 -9.33 24.62 -1.97
CA LEU A 438 -10.72 24.83 -2.34
C LEU A 438 -10.80 25.52 -3.70
N PRO A 439 -11.13 24.78 -4.77
CA PRO A 439 -11.36 25.35 -6.09
C PRO A 439 -12.56 26.30 -6.09
N TYR A 440 -12.41 27.45 -6.73
CA TYR A 440 -13.48 28.43 -6.96
C TYR A 440 -13.29 29.14 -8.30
N ILE A 441 -14.35 29.74 -8.84
CA ILE A 441 -14.27 30.48 -10.10
C ILE A 441 -13.70 31.87 -9.85
N SER A 442 -12.65 32.22 -10.59
CA SER A 442 -12.09 33.58 -10.66
C SER A 442 -11.99 33.97 -12.13
N ASP A 443 -12.83 34.90 -12.57
CA ASP A 443 -12.99 35.30 -13.97
C ASP A 443 -13.26 34.10 -14.89
N HIS A 444 -12.31 33.75 -15.75
CA HIS A 444 -12.36 32.63 -16.69
C HIS A 444 -11.56 31.40 -16.22
N ASN A 445 -11.06 31.44 -14.98
CA ASN A 445 -10.22 30.38 -14.41
C ASN A 445 -10.89 29.72 -13.20
N ILE A 446 -10.36 28.54 -12.86
CA ILE A 446 -10.64 27.88 -11.59
C ILE A 446 -9.41 28.11 -10.71
N ALA A 447 -9.53 28.99 -9.71
CA ALA A 447 -8.46 29.32 -8.78
C ALA A 447 -8.58 28.52 -7.48
N THR A 448 -7.52 28.50 -6.68
CA THR A 448 -7.49 27.85 -5.36
C THR A 448 -7.58 28.87 -4.24
N THR A 449 -8.46 28.62 -3.27
CA THR A 449 -8.43 29.26 -1.95
C THR A 449 -8.29 28.20 -0.86
N THR A 450 -8.31 28.60 0.41
CA THR A 450 -8.24 27.67 1.55
C THR A 450 -9.63 27.12 1.89
N GLY A 451 -9.73 25.79 1.96
CA GLY A 451 -10.87 25.07 2.51
C GLY A 451 -10.48 24.21 3.71
N TYR A 452 -11.49 23.56 4.29
CA TYR A 452 -11.34 22.63 5.40
C TYR A 452 -12.18 21.39 5.13
N ASP A 453 -11.57 20.21 5.19
CA ASP A 453 -12.23 18.93 4.98
C ASP A 453 -11.54 17.85 5.82
N SER A 454 -12.21 16.73 6.02
CA SER A 454 -11.66 15.57 6.71
C SER A 454 -12.29 14.28 6.20
N PRO A 455 -11.49 13.26 5.83
CA PRO A 455 -12.04 11.93 5.55
C PRO A 455 -12.76 11.32 6.76
N LEU A 456 -12.43 11.76 7.99
CA LEU A 456 -13.07 11.29 9.21
C LEU A 456 -14.56 11.66 9.30
N PHE A 457 -15.04 12.58 8.46
CA PHE A 457 -16.47 12.90 8.38
C PHE A 457 -17.32 11.77 7.80
N ARG A 458 -16.68 10.81 7.12
CA ARG A 458 -17.31 9.85 6.20
C ARG A 458 -16.59 8.50 6.22
N TYR A 459 -15.95 8.18 7.33
CA TYR A 459 -15.17 6.95 7.50
C TYR A 459 -15.71 6.11 8.66
N TYR A 460 -16.37 5.00 8.34
CA TYR A 460 -17.15 4.23 9.29
C TYR A 460 -16.45 3.00 9.88
N LEU A 461 -15.25 2.65 9.41
CA LEU A 461 -14.51 1.47 9.93
C LEU A 461 -14.39 1.52 11.45
N PHE A 462 -14.10 2.68 12.04
CA PHE A 462 -13.85 2.78 13.48
C PHE A 462 -15.10 2.50 14.32
N ASP A 463 -16.26 2.96 13.87
CA ASP A 463 -17.54 2.67 14.53
C ASP A 463 -17.90 1.19 14.38
N TYR A 464 -17.73 0.65 13.18
CA TYR A 464 -18.00 -0.75 12.93
C TYR A 464 -17.07 -1.66 13.74
N ALA A 465 -15.77 -1.37 13.77
CA ALA A 465 -14.77 -2.11 14.53
C ALA A 465 -15.08 -2.14 16.04
N GLU A 466 -15.52 -1.01 16.60
CA GLU A 466 -15.95 -0.94 18.01
C GLU A 466 -17.19 -1.80 18.27
N GLN A 467 -18.21 -1.68 17.42
CA GLN A 467 -19.45 -2.47 17.52
C GLN A 467 -19.23 -3.98 17.37
N HIS A 468 -18.20 -4.38 16.62
CA HIS A 468 -17.86 -5.77 16.36
C HIS A 468 -16.75 -6.31 17.28
N GLY A 469 -16.35 -5.56 18.31
CA GLY A 469 -15.43 -6.05 19.34
C GLY A 469 -13.96 -6.14 18.90
N VAL A 470 -13.57 -5.43 17.84
CA VAL A 470 -12.18 -5.33 17.38
C VAL A 470 -11.33 -4.49 18.33
N GLY A 471 -11.94 -3.54 19.06
CA GLY A 471 -11.24 -2.65 20.00
C GLY A 471 -12.17 -1.54 20.50
N LYS A 472 -11.60 -0.46 21.05
CA LYS A 472 -12.33 0.73 21.50
C LYS A 472 -11.74 2.01 20.89
N LYS A 473 -12.59 3.00 20.58
CA LYS A 473 -12.14 4.31 20.11
C LYS A 473 -11.66 5.22 21.23
N GLN A 474 -12.16 5.05 22.45
CA GLN A 474 -11.75 5.85 23.58
C GLN A 474 -10.31 5.48 23.98
N TYR A 475 -9.42 6.48 24.02
CA TYR A 475 -8.02 6.31 24.38
C TYR A 475 -7.50 7.50 25.18
N TYR A 476 -6.33 7.29 25.80
CA TYR A 476 -5.47 8.36 26.29
C TYR A 476 -4.02 8.09 25.88
N VAL A 477 -3.24 9.15 25.72
CA VAL A 477 -1.83 9.05 25.33
C VAL A 477 -0.90 9.30 26.52
N THR A 478 0.14 8.47 26.60
CA THR A 478 1.28 8.60 27.51
C THR A 478 2.58 8.38 26.70
N GLY A 479 3.74 8.60 27.33
CA GLY A 479 5.05 8.41 26.70
C GLY A 479 5.88 9.69 26.68
N TYR A 480 6.79 9.83 25.71
CA TYR A 480 7.86 10.82 25.81
C TYR A 480 8.28 11.43 24.48
N ASP A 481 8.37 12.76 24.42
CA ASP A 481 9.02 13.47 23.32
C ASP A 481 10.51 13.65 23.65
N THR A 482 11.38 12.91 22.97
CA THR A 482 12.83 12.97 23.20
C THR A 482 13.48 14.21 22.60
N LEU A 483 12.78 14.93 21.72
CA LEU A 483 13.29 16.15 21.09
C LEU A 483 13.13 17.38 21.99
N THR A 484 12.12 17.38 22.85
CA THR A 484 11.87 18.47 23.80
C THR A 484 12.01 18.06 25.26
N ASP A 485 12.30 16.79 25.54
CA ASP A 485 12.48 16.24 26.88
C ASP A 485 11.23 16.44 27.76
N THR A 486 10.07 16.05 27.23
CA THR A 486 8.76 16.26 27.89
C THR A 486 7.82 15.08 27.68
N PRO A 487 7.00 14.71 28.68
CA PRO A 487 5.98 13.68 28.52
C PRO A 487 4.86 14.07 27.54
N PHE A 488 4.36 13.08 26.80
CA PHE A 488 3.14 13.23 26.01
C PHE A 488 1.90 13.05 26.87
N VAL A 489 0.84 13.75 26.50
CA VAL A 489 -0.52 13.58 27.01
C VAL A 489 -1.50 13.69 25.85
N SER A 490 -2.75 13.30 26.07
CA SER A 490 -3.86 13.72 25.22
C SER A 490 -4.88 14.59 25.95
N LEU A 491 -5.57 15.42 25.18
CA LEU A 491 -6.66 16.28 25.64
C LEU A 491 -7.81 16.21 24.63
N ASP A 492 -8.93 15.63 25.01
CA ASP A 492 -10.06 15.35 24.10
C ASP A 492 -9.62 14.54 22.86
N GLY A 493 -8.64 13.66 23.04
CA GLY A 493 -8.03 12.87 21.97
C GLY A 493 -6.96 13.60 21.12
N HIS A 494 -6.74 14.90 21.32
CA HIS A 494 -5.65 15.62 20.65
C HIS A 494 -4.30 15.26 21.29
N LEU A 495 -3.27 15.08 20.48
CA LEU A 495 -1.92 14.75 20.93
C LEU A 495 -1.16 16.00 21.30
N GLY A 496 -0.42 15.98 22.42
CA GLY A 496 0.39 17.14 22.79
C GLY A 496 1.13 16.96 24.10
N ARG A 497 1.59 18.09 24.64
CA ARG A 497 2.40 18.16 25.86
C ARG A 497 1.87 19.25 26.78
N ILE A 498 2.17 19.15 28.07
CA ILE A 498 1.90 20.24 29.02
C ILE A 498 3.18 21.01 29.30
N GLU A 499 3.24 22.27 28.88
CA GLU A 499 4.36 23.16 29.20
C GLU A 499 3.82 24.46 29.80
N ASN A 500 4.40 24.91 30.91
CA ASN A 500 4.00 26.16 31.58
C ASN A 500 2.48 26.26 31.88
N ARG A 501 1.81 25.13 32.13
CA ARG A 501 0.36 24.98 32.34
C ARG A 501 -0.52 25.14 31.09
N TYR A 502 0.06 25.20 29.90
CA TYR A 502 -0.63 25.19 28.61
C TYR A 502 -0.48 23.85 27.92
N PHE A 503 -1.50 23.46 27.16
CA PHE A 503 -1.41 22.33 26.25
C PHE A 503 -0.80 22.80 24.94
N ASN A 504 0.40 22.30 24.64
CA ASN A 504 1.05 22.49 23.35
C ASN A 504 0.76 21.27 22.49
N GLU A 505 -0.19 21.45 21.59
CA GLU A 505 -0.65 20.42 20.69
C GLU A 505 0.42 20.08 19.64
N LEU A 506 0.53 18.80 19.32
CA LEU A 506 1.32 18.28 18.22
C LEU A 506 0.42 18.15 16.99
N ILE A 507 0.72 18.94 15.97
CA ILE A 507 -0.07 19.07 14.75
C ILE A 507 0.86 18.84 13.56
N THR A 508 0.40 18.11 12.54
CA THR A 508 1.15 17.93 11.31
C THR A 508 0.93 19.11 10.35
N ASN A 509 1.95 19.46 9.58
CA ASN A 509 1.83 20.43 8.47
C ASN A 509 1.60 19.74 7.12
N THR A 510 1.48 18.42 7.11
CA THR A 510 1.35 17.62 5.89
C THR A 510 -0.11 17.38 5.55
N LEU A 511 -0.51 17.67 4.31
CA LEU A 511 -1.78 17.22 3.77
C LEU A 511 -1.67 15.74 3.40
N TYR A 512 -2.29 14.87 4.18
CA TYR A 512 -2.29 13.43 3.96
C TYR A 512 -3.45 13.01 3.06
N TYR A 513 -3.11 12.36 1.94
CA TYR A 513 -4.08 11.79 1.01
C TYR A 513 -3.46 10.67 0.18
N ASN A 514 -4.31 9.95 -0.54
CA ASN A 514 -3.92 9.01 -1.58
C ASN A 514 -4.67 9.34 -2.89
N PRO A 515 -3.99 9.42 -4.05
CA PRO A 515 -4.59 9.70 -5.35
C PRO A 515 -5.77 8.82 -5.75
N THR A 516 -5.78 7.53 -5.39
CA THR A 516 -6.84 6.60 -5.82
C THR A 516 -8.09 6.67 -4.94
N THR A 517 -8.00 7.30 -3.78
CA THR A 517 -9.12 7.60 -2.86
C THR A 517 -9.28 9.11 -2.69
N LEU A 518 -8.85 9.90 -3.68
CA LEU A 518 -8.85 11.35 -3.61
C LEU A 518 -10.27 11.92 -3.38
N ILE A 519 -11.28 11.27 -3.96
CA ILE A 519 -12.68 11.65 -3.77
C ILE A 519 -13.17 11.44 -2.32
N HIS A 520 -12.56 10.52 -1.58
CA HIS A 520 -12.83 10.29 -0.16
C HIS A 520 -11.96 11.18 0.73
N HIS A 521 -10.67 11.33 0.42
CA HIS A 521 -9.74 12.14 1.21
C HIS A 521 -10.00 13.64 1.09
N LEU A 522 -10.21 14.15 -0.13
CA LEU A 522 -10.35 15.57 -0.47
C LEU A 522 -11.69 15.86 -1.17
N GLN A 523 -12.79 15.29 -0.68
CA GLN A 523 -14.10 15.36 -1.33
C GLN A 523 -14.53 16.81 -1.63
N LEU A 524 -14.34 17.72 -0.68
CA LEU A 524 -14.69 19.13 -0.86
C LEU A 524 -13.92 19.74 -2.05
N THR A 525 -12.62 19.45 -2.16
CA THR A 525 -11.76 19.90 -3.26
C THR A 525 -12.31 19.40 -4.60
N ILE A 526 -12.52 18.08 -4.71
CA ILE A 526 -12.88 17.45 -5.99
C ILE A 526 -14.29 17.83 -6.44
N LEU A 527 -15.26 17.84 -5.53
CA LEU A 527 -16.62 18.24 -5.89
C LEU A 527 -16.72 19.74 -6.22
N SER A 528 -15.89 20.59 -5.59
CA SER A 528 -15.84 22.01 -5.95
C SER A 528 -15.18 22.23 -7.32
N TYR A 529 -14.12 21.48 -7.64
CA TYR A 529 -13.50 21.49 -8.96
C TYR A 529 -14.48 21.06 -10.07
N ALA A 530 -15.23 19.98 -9.84
CA ALA A 530 -16.26 19.51 -10.76
C ALA A 530 -17.35 20.56 -10.98
N LYS A 531 -17.86 21.18 -9.91
CA LYS A 531 -18.85 22.28 -10.00
C LYS A 531 -18.32 23.48 -10.78
N CYS A 532 -17.07 23.88 -10.55
CA CYS A 532 -16.47 25.00 -11.28
C CYS A 532 -16.36 24.70 -12.78
N ASN A 533 -15.98 23.47 -13.15
CA ASN A 533 -15.95 23.03 -14.55
C ASN A 533 -17.35 23.06 -15.18
N ASP A 534 -18.35 22.53 -14.49
CA ASP A 534 -19.72 22.50 -15.01
C ASP A 534 -20.26 23.90 -15.29
N ILE A 535 -19.95 24.88 -14.43
CA ILE A 535 -20.34 26.28 -14.63
C ILE A 535 -19.58 26.92 -15.81
N LEU A 536 -18.27 26.70 -15.93
CA LEU A 536 -17.43 27.36 -16.94
C LEU A 536 -17.55 26.74 -18.34
N THR A 537 -17.77 25.43 -18.41
CA THR A 537 -17.68 24.66 -19.66
C THR A 537 -19.00 24.00 -20.09
N GLY A 538 -20.03 24.05 -19.24
CA GLY A 538 -21.35 23.45 -19.51
C GLY A 538 -21.37 21.92 -19.41
N THR A 539 -20.37 21.32 -18.78
CA THR A 539 -20.33 19.88 -18.47
C THR A 539 -21.31 19.51 -17.35
N SER A 540 -21.39 18.22 -17.04
CA SER A 540 -22.18 17.68 -15.92
C SER A 540 -21.37 16.72 -15.04
N ILE A 541 -20.08 17.00 -14.86
CA ILE A 541 -19.11 16.16 -14.14
C ILE A 541 -19.53 15.98 -12.68
N TYR A 542 -20.00 17.05 -12.03
CA TYR A 542 -20.46 16.95 -10.64
C TYR A 542 -21.61 15.95 -10.53
N ASN A 543 -22.61 16.06 -11.41
CA ASN A 543 -23.74 15.13 -11.42
C ASN A 543 -23.31 13.71 -11.79
N GLU A 544 -22.36 13.55 -12.72
CA GLU A 544 -21.82 12.25 -13.08
C GLU A 544 -21.12 11.57 -11.89
N ILE A 545 -20.27 12.30 -11.17
CA ILE A 545 -19.61 11.81 -9.96
C ILE A 545 -20.62 11.44 -8.89
N MET A 546 -21.56 12.34 -8.56
CA MET A 546 -22.55 12.08 -7.51
C MET A 546 -23.47 10.91 -7.88
N ASN A 547 -23.96 10.83 -9.13
CA ASN A 547 -24.81 9.72 -9.54
C ASN A 547 -24.11 8.35 -9.49
N LEU A 548 -22.78 8.34 -9.65
CA LEU A 548 -21.99 7.12 -9.65
C LEU A 548 -21.60 6.69 -8.24
N PHE A 549 -21.18 7.64 -7.39
CA PHE A 549 -20.57 7.35 -6.10
C PHE A 549 -21.44 7.69 -4.89
N ASP A 550 -22.41 8.59 -4.95
CA ASP A 550 -23.34 8.86 -3.82
C ASP A 550 -24.52 7.90 -3.94
N GLU A 551 -24.29 6.65 -3.53
CA GLU A 551 -25.23 5.55 -3.65
C GLU A 551 -26.49 5.78 -2.82
N ASN A 552 -26.35 6.44 -1.66
CA ASN A 552 -27.43 6.68 -0.72
C ASN A 552 -28.17 8.03 -0.95
N LYS A 553 -27.59 8.94 -1.74
CA LYS A 553 -28.12 10.26 -2.13
C LYS A 553 -28.21 11.27 -0.99
N ASP A 554 -27.32 11.19 0.01
CA ASP A 554 -27.24 12.12 1.13
C ASP A 554 -26.31 13.33 0.84
N GLY A 555 -25.61 13.30 -0.29
CA GLY A 555 -24.69 14.34 -0.72
C GLY A 555 -23.26 14.18 -0.20
N VAL A 556 -22.93 13.07 0.46
CA VAL A 556 -21.60 12.73 0.98
C VAL A 556 -21.18 11.36 0.44
N ILE A 557 -20.09 11.31 -0.31
CA ILE A 557 -19.52 10.04 -0.79
C ILE A 557 -18.67 9.40 0.32
N ASP A 558 -19.17 8.37 0.97
CA ASP A 558 -18.44 7.68 2.05
C ASP A 558 -17.54 6.53 1.57
N TYR A 559 -16.73 5.94 2.47
CA TYR A 559 -15.79 4.87 2.11
C TYR A 559 -16.44 3.52 1.74
N GLU A 560 -17.73 3.34 2.03
CA GLU A 560 -18.52 2.20 1.58
C GLU A 560 -19.22 2.47 0.24
N GLU A 561 -19.13 3.69 -0.27
CA GLU A 561 -19.62 4.04 -1.58
C GLU A 561 -18.47 4.11 -2.59
N LYS A 562 -18.33 3.02 -3.34
CA LYS A 562 -17.23 2.77 -4.29
C LYS A 562 -17.74 2.63 -5.73
N GLY A 563 -18.92 3.19 -5.97
CA GLY A 563 -19.63 3.16 -7.25
C GLY A 563 -19.92 1.74 -7.70
N ARG A 564 -19.35 1.34 -8.84
CA ARG A 564 -19.60 0.02 -9.42
C ARG A 564 -18.86 -1.11 -8.69
N GLY A 565 -17.80 -0.79 -7.92
CA GLY A 565 -16.97 -1.75 -7.20
C GLY A 565 -16.03 -2.54 -8.10
N TYR A 566 -15.10 -1.86 -8.79
CA TYR A 566 -14.22 -2.50 -9.78
C TYR A 566 -13.01 -3.25 -9.19
N ASP A 567 -12.75 -3.17 -7.88
CA ASP A 567 -11.50 -3.65 -7.26
C ASP A 567 -11.25 -5.14 -7.48
N ASN A 568 -12.27 -6.00 -7.33
CA ASN A 568 -12.08 -7.44 -7.46
C ASN A 568 -11.74 -7.83 -8.92
N ALA A 569 -12.39 -7.19 -9.90
CA ALA A 569 -12.12 -7.36 -11.32
C ALA A 569 -10.69 -6.90 -11.68
N MET A 570 -10.30 -5.72 -11.19
CA MET A 570 -8.96 -5.16 -11.38
C MET A 570 -7.89 -6.10 -10.82
N LEU A 571 -8.01 -6.49 -9.55
CA LEU A 571 -7.02 -7.37 -8.90
C LEU A 571 -6.96 -8.75 -9.56
N ALA A 572 -8.10 -9.32 -9.97
CA ALA A 572 -8.13 -10.61 -10.66
C ALA A 572 -7.43 -10.55 -12.03
N TYR A 573 -7.70 -9.51 -12.82
CA TYR A 573 -7.07 -9.31 -14.12
C TYR A 573 -5.56 -9.08 -13.99
N LEU A 574 -5.12 -8.21 -13.09
CA LEU A 574 -3.69 -7.96 -12.84
C LEU A 574 -2.98 -9.23 -12.35
N SER A 575 -3.63 -10.02 -11.50
CA SER A 575 -3.08 -11.30 -11.04
C SER A 575 -2.89 -12.28 -12.21
N LYS A 576 -3.86 -12.37 -13.11
CA LYS A 576 -3.76 -13.19 -14.33
C LYS A 576 -2.61 -12.75 -15.22
N LEU A 577 -2.39 -11.45 -15.38
CA LEU A 577 -1.29 -10.94 -16.19
C LEU A 577 0.08 -11.32 -15.62
N LEU A 578 0.23 -11.38 -14.29
CA LEU A 578 1.49 -11.78 -13.64
C LEU A 578 1.87 -13.25 -13.90
N GLU A 579 0.89 -14.12 -14.22
CA GLU A 579 1.15 -15.52 -14.57
C GLU A 579 1.76 -15.68 -15.98
N THR A 580 1.91 -14.59 -16.75
CA THR A 580 2.45 -14.64 -18.12
C THR A 580 3.97 -14.88 -18.20
N GLY A 581 4.70 -14.71 -17.08
CA GLY A 581 6.14 -14.95 -16.98
C GLY A 581 6.92 -13.73 -16.46
N THR A 582 8.22 -13.91 -16.20
CA THR A 582 9.09 -12.88 -15.62
C THR A 582 10.26 -12.50 -16.53
N SER A 583 10.27 -12.93 -17.80
CA SER A 583 11.32 -12.51 -18.73
C SER A 583 11.17 -11.01 -19.07
N LYS A 584 12.22 -10.39 -19.63
CA LYS A 584 12.13 -9.01 -20.13
C LYS A 584 10.99 -8.85 -21.15
N LYS A 585 10.78 -9.85 -22.01
CA LYS A 585 9.65 -9.91 -22.96
C LYS A 585 8.31 -9.89 -22.24
N ASP A 586 8.16 -10.73 -21.23
CA ASP A 586 6.92 -10.86 -20.47
C ASP A 586 6.63 -9.57 -19.68
N SER A 587 7.66 -8.92 -19.14
CA SER A 587 7.51 -7.63 -18.47
C SER A 587 7.00 -6.52 -19.41
N ILE A 588 7.54 -6.43 -20.63
CA ILE A 588 7.05 -5.47 -21.64
C ILE A 588 5.59 -5.76 -21.99
N LYS A 589 5.24 -7.03 -22.19
CA LYS A 589 3.87 -7.50 -22.46
C LYS A 589 2.92 -7.20 -21.31
N TYR A 590 3.33 -7.49 -20.07
CA TYR A 590 2.58 -7.20 -18.85
C TYR A 590 2.26 -5.71 -18.74
N ASN A 591 3.26 -4.84 -18.93
CA ASN A 591 3.08 -3.39 -18.82
C ASN A 591 2.19 -2.84 -19.94
N PHE A 592 2.32 -3.36 -21.17
CA PHE A 592 1.42 -3.02 -22.28
C PHE A 592 -0.03 -3.40 -21.93
N LEU A 593 -0.28 -4.65 -21.53
CA LEU A 593 -1.63 -5.14 -21.24
C LEU A 593 -2.24 -4.45 -20.01
N THR A 594 -1.43 -4.10 -19.01
CA THR A 594 -1.86 -3.32 -17.85
C THR A 594 -2.28 -1.91 -18.26
N SER A 595 -1.46 -1.22 -19.07
CA SER A 595 -1.79 0.12 -19.57
C SER A 595 -3.04 0.09 -20.45
N GLN A 596 -3.17 -0.93 -21.29
CA GLN A 596 -4.34 -1.15 -22.14
C GLN A 596 -5.60 -1.35 -21.29
N TYR A 597 -5.53 -2.15 -20.24
CA TYR A 597 -6.66 -2.46 -19.36
C TYR A 597 -7.30 -1.19 -18.80
N PHE A 598 -6.49 -0.28 -18.25
CA PHE A 598 -6.97 0.94 -17.61
C PHE A 598 -7.60 1.98 -18.55
N ILE A 599 -7.40 1.85 -19.88
CA ILE A 599 -8.01 2.76 -20.86
C ILE A 599 -9.10 2.09 -21.70
N LYS A 600 -9.01 0.78 -21.94
CA LYS A 600 -9.92 0.07 -22.85
C LYS A 600 -11.33 -0.11 -22.27
N TYR A 601 -11.43 -0.21 -20.95
CA TYR A 601 -12.68 -0.53 -20.24
C TYR A 601 -13.30 0.67 -19.51
N ILE A 602 -12.99 1.90 -19.96
CA ILE A 602 -13.64 3.12 -19.45
C ILE A 602 -14.80 3.60 -20.34
N ASP A 603 -14.93 3.01 -21.54
CA ASP A 603 -15.98 3.33 -22.53
C ASP A 603 -16.46 2.03 -23.20
N LYS A 604 -17.79 1.86 -23.29
CA LYS A 604 -18.45 0.71 -23.92
C LYS A 604 -18.18 0.64 -25.42
N ASP A 605 -17.84 1.76 -26.05
CA ASP A 605 -17.57 1.83 -27.48
C ASP A 605 -16.18 1.38 -27.88
N TRP A 606 -15.32 1.05 -26.92
CA TRP A 606 -13.93 0.67 -27.20
C TRP A 606 -13.60 -0.81 -27.03
N ASN A 607 -14.59 -1.64 -26.69
CA ASN A 607 -14.39 -3.07 -26.50
C ASN A 607 -15.60 -3.88 -26.96
N LEU A 608 -15.32 -5.12 -27.38
CA LEU A 608 -16.34 -6.06 -27.89
C LEU A 608 -17.39 -6.45 -26.86
N GLN A 609 -17.03 -6.38 -25.58
CA GLN A 609 -17.91 -6.75 -24.48
C GLN A 609 -18.95 -5.65 -24.19
N ASN A 610 -18.80 -4.46 -24.77
CA ASN A 610 -19.64 -3.27 -24.48
C ASN A 610 -19.70 -2.94 -22.98
N ILE A 611 -18.55 -3.03 -22.28
CA ILE A 611 -18.42 -2.75 -20.84
C ILE A 611 -17.55 -1.51 -20.58
N ASP A 612 -17.83 -0.77 -19.49
CA ASP A 612 -17.14 0.45 -19.06
C ASP A 612 -16.86 0.49 -17.53
N PHE A 613 -16.64 -0.66 -16.91
CA PHE A 613 -16.56 -0.80 -15.46
C PHE A 613 -15.38 -0.03 -14.79
N LEU A 614 -14.39 0.42 -15.56
CA LEU A 614 -13.27 1.25 -15.08
C LEU A 614 -13.53 2.75 -15.24
N LYS A 615 -14.71 3.18 -15.67
CA LYS A 615 -15.06 4.61 -15.75
C LYS A 615 -14.98 5.29 -14.38
N ASP A 616 -15.32 4.58 -13.31
CA ASP A 616 -15.22 5.06 -11.93
C ASP A 616 -13.76 5.41 -11.58
N PHE A 617 -12.84 4.51 -11.94
CA PHE A 617 -11.39 4.72 -11.79
C PHE A 617 -10.90 5.91 -12.62
N SER A 618 -11.41 6.09 -13.84
CA SER A 618 -10.99 7.19 -14.72
C SER A 618 -11.39 8.55 -14.16
N LEU A 619 -12.60 8.70 -13.59
CA LEU A 619 -13.04 9.95 -12.97
C LEU A 619 -12.10 10.39 -11.83
N ILE A 620 -11.73 9.45 -10.96
CA ILE A 620 -10.79 9.73 -9.85
C ILE A 620 -9.41 10.08 -10.41
N THR A 621 -8.95 9.36 -11.42
CA THR A 621 -7.63 9.60 -12.04
C THR A 621 -7.55 10.97 -12.70
N ILE A 622 -8.58 11.37 -13.45
CA ILE A 622 -8.64 12.69 -14.10
C ILE A 622 -8.63 13.81 -13.05
N ALA A 623 -9.40 13.65 -11.97
CA ALA A 623 -9.41 14.61 -10.87
C ALA A 623 -8.04 14.73 -10.20
N ASN A 624 -7.33 13.61 -10.01
CA ASN A 624 -5.97 13.63 -9.49
C ASN A 624 -4.98 14.33 -10.45
N ILE A 625 -5.06 14.07 -11.75
CA ILE A 625 -4.23 14.76 -12.75
C ILE A 625 -4.49 16.27 -12.72
N ALA A 626 -5.75 16.70 -12.64
CA ALA A 626 -6.09 18.11 -12.52
C ALA A 626 -5.49 18.74 -11.24
N TYR A 627 -5.51 18.01 -10.13
CA TYR A 627 -4.89 18.46 -8.89
C TYR A 627 -3.38 18.60 -9.00
N GLU A 628 -2.69 17.62 -9.58
CA GLU A 628 -1.24 17.71 -9.81
C GLU A 628 -0.88 18.88 -10.74
N LEU A 629 -1.64 19.08 -11.82
CA LEU A 629 -1.45 20.20 -12.74
C LEU A 629 -1.65 21.57 -12.07
N SER A 630 -2.59 21.66 -11.13
CA SER A 630 -2.82 22.90 -10.38
C SER A 630 -1.63 23.33 -9.52
N LYS A 631 -0.79 22.38 -9.12
CA LYS A 631 0.41 22.59 -8.30
C LYS A 631 1.67 22.87 -9.12
N SER A 632 1.59 22.85 -10.46
CA SER A 632 2.70 23.20 -11.33
C SER A 632 3.25 24.59 -11.00
N GLU A 633 4.57 24.75 -10.97
CA GLU A 633 5.20 26.08 -10.82
C GLU A 633 5.03 26.94 -12.08
N ASP A 634 4.88 26.30 -13.23
CA ASP A 634 4.66 26.96 -14.51
C ASP A 634 3.18 27.22 -14.76
N LEU A 635 2.87 28.42 -15.25
CA LEU A 635 1.55 28.77 -15.74
C LEU A 635 1.43 28.35 -17.21
N SER A 636 0.51 27.44 -17.50
CA SER A 636 0.25 26.92 -18.85
C SER A 636 -1.16 27.28 -19.31
N PRO A 637 -1.36 27.57 -20.61
CA PRO A 637 -2.71 27.75 -21.15
C PRO A 637 -3.48 26.42 -21.10
N ASP A 638 -4.78 26.49 -20.86
CA ASP A 638 -5.66 25.33 -21.03
C ASP A 638 -5.73 24.92 -22.51
N LEU A 639 -5.76 23.60 -22.77
CA LEU A 639 -5.65 23.06 -24.12
C LEU A 639 -6.95 23.18 -24.94
N PHE A 640 -8.10 23.28 -24.26
CA PHE A 640 -9.41 23.21 -24.92
C PHE A 640 -10.29 24.43 -24.65
N ILE A 641 -10.06 25.14 -23.55
CA ILE A 641 -10.86 26.30 -23.13
C ILE A 641 -10.04 27.57 -23.27
N SER A 642 -10.38 28.42 -24.24
CA SER A 642 -9.70 29.69 -24.46
C SER A 642 -9.78 30.60 -23.23
N ASN A 643 -8.67 31.30 -22.92
CA ASN A 643 -8.53 32.21 -21.78
C ASN A 643 -8.54 31.55 -20.39
N MET A 644 -8.55 30.22 -20.34
CA MET A 644 -8.29 29.46 -19.13
C MET A 644 -6.80 29.06 -19.07
N SER A 645 -6.27 28.87 -17.88
CA SER A 645 -4.89 28.47 -17.63
C SER A 645 -4.82 27.61 -16.37
N TYR A 646 -3.75 26.83 -16.24
CA TYR A 646 -3.50 25.98 -15.09
C TYR A 646 -2.05 26.11 -14.61
N GLY A 647 -1.81 25.70 -13.37
CA GLY A 647 -0.56 25.93 -12.64
C GLY A 647 -0.65 27.14 -11.71
N GLN A 648 0.29 27.24 -10.77
CA GLN A 648 0.35 28.29 -9.74
C GLN A 648 -0.95 28.43 -8.93
N GLY A 649 -1.64 27.31 -8.67
CA GLY A 649 -2.92 27.27 -7.98
C GLY A 649 -4.15 27.45 -8.87
N LEU A 650 -3.99 27.60 -10.19
CA LEU A 650 -5.08 27.51 -11.16
C LEU A 650 -5.25 26.07 -11.66
N TRP A 651 -6.50 25.61 -11.77
CA TRP A 651 -6.83 24.26 -12.20
C TRP A 651 -7.14 24.22 -13.70
N PRO A 652 -6.80 23.12 -14.40
CA PRO A 652 -7.15 22.94 -15.81
C PRO A 652 -8.65 22.68 -15.98
N SER A 653 -9.14 22.74 -17.21
CA SER A 653 -10.44 22.16 -17.55
C SER A 653 -10.38 20.63 -17.44
N TRP A 654 -11.55 20.01 -17.22
CA TRP A 654 -11.65 18.55 -17.18
C TRP A 654 -11.16 17.90 -18.49
N GLN A 655 -11.45 18.53 -19.63
CA GLN A 655 -11.03 18.09 -20.96
C GLN A 655 -9.51 18.09 -21.10
N THR A 656 -8.84 19.14 -20.62
CA THR A 656 -7.36 19.20 -20.57
C THR A 656 -6.79 18.09 -19.69
N ALA A 657 -7.32 17.90 -18.49
CA ALA A 657 -6.85 16.86 -17.57
C ALA A 657 -7.05 15.45 -18.16
N PHE A 658 -8.21 15.19 -18.77
CA PHE A 658 -8.49 13.93 -19.47
C PHE A 658 -7.52 13.71 -20.63
N TYR A 659 -7.31 14.71 -21.48
CA TYR A 659 -6.40 14.62 -22.62
C TYR A 659 -4.96 14.32 -22.19
N ILE A 660 -4.47 14.99 -21.14
CA ILE A 660 -3.12 14.78 -20.59
C ILE A 660 -2.98 13.35 -20.06
N TRP A 661 -3.94 12.88 -19.25
CA TRP A 661 -3.91 11.51 -18.74
C TRP A 661 -3.85 10.50 -19.89
N TRP A 662 -4.75 10.67 -20.84
CA TRP A 662 -4.93 9.79 -21.99
C TRP A 662 -3.69 9.70 -22.90
N THR A 663 -3.19 10.85 -23.34
CA THR A 663 -2.02 10.94 -24.22
C THR A 663 -0.74 10.48 -23.52
N THR A 664 -0.62 10.73 -22.21
CA THR A 664 0.46 10.17 -21.40
C THR A 664 0.42 8.64 -21.36
N THR A 665 -0.76 8.01 -21.23
CA THR A 665 -0.86 6.54 -21.29
C THR A 665 -0.54 5.98 -22.68
N LEU A 666 -1.00 6.65 -23.75
CA LEU A 666 -0.75 6.19 -25.12
C LEU A 666 0.70 6.37 -25.56
N TYR A 667 1.28 7.53 -25.27
CA TYR A 667 2.53 8.01 -25.89
C TYR A 667 3.61 8.41 -24.88
N GLY A 668 3.26 8.61 -23.61
CA GLY A 668 4.19 9.02 -22.56
C GLY A 668 4.26 10.52 -22.31
N GLY A 669 3.57 11.33 -23.12
CA GLY A 669 3.50 12.78 -22.98
C GLY A 669 2.55 13.41 -24.00
N ILE A 670 2.40 14.73 -23.93
CA ILE A 670 1.49 15.49 -24.80
C ILE A 670 2.19 16.12 -26.02
N HIS A 671 3.52 16.15 -26.01
CA HIS A 671 4.36 16.60 -27.12
C HIS A 671 5.26 15.47 -27.62
N ARG A 672 5.68 15.57 -28.88
CA ARG A 672 6.49 14.52 -29.54
C ARG A 672 7.83 14.26 -28.86
N ASP A 673 8.46 15.29 -28.34
CA ASP A 673 9.74 15.20 -27.62
C ASP A 673 9.60 14.63 -26.20
N GLN A 674 8.38 14.58 -25.67
CA GLN A 674 8.04 13.99 -24.38
C GLN A 674 7.64 12.51 -24.46
N MET A 675 7.53 11.94 -25.67
CA MET A 675 7.14 10.54 -25.82
C MET A 675 8.10 9.61 -25.06
N SER A 676 7.54 8.60 -24.39
CA SER A 676 8.28 7.73 -23.47
C SER A 676 8.13 6.25 -23.81
N LEU A 677 9.17 5.47 -23.49
CA LEU A 677 9.13 4.01 -23.55
C LEU A 677 8.13 3.41 -22.56
N ASN A 678 7.75 4.14 -21.51
CA ASN A 678 6.73 3.74 -20.53
C ASN A 678 5.32 4.21 -20.97
N SER A 679 4.90 3.74 -22.14
CA SER A 679 3.58 4.03 -22.73
C SER A 679 3.16 2.87 -23.62
N LEU A 680 1.88 2.81 -24.03
CA LEU A 680 1.42 1.76 -24.95
C LEU A 680 2.25 1.71 -26.24
N TYR A 681 2.52 2.87 -26.84
CA TYR A 681 3.41 2.99 -27.99
C TYR A 681 4.83 2.55 -27.66
N GLY A 682 5.36 3.03 -26.54
CA GLY A 682 6.69 2.71 -26.06
C GLY A 682 6.92 1.21 -25.86
N TYR A 683 5.98 0.50 -25.22
CA TYR A 683 6.07 -0.95 -25.02
C TYR A 683 5.98 -1.74 -26.33
N ALA A 684 5.10 -1.33 -27.25
CA ALA A 684 5.03 -1.93 -28.58
C ALA A 684 6.36 -1.77 -29.35
N LEU A 685 6.95 -0.58 -29.32
CA LEU A 685 8.25 -0.30 -29.93
C LEU A 685 9.36 -1.13 -29.30
N GLN A 686 9.44 -1.18 -27.97
CA GLN A 686 10.45 -1.97 -27.26
C GLN A 686 10.38 -3.45 -27.65
N TYR A 687 9.17 -4.00 -27.74
CA TYR A 687 8.97 -5.39 -28.14
C TYR A 687 9.47 -5.63 -29.57
N ALA A 688 9.02 -4.81 -30.54
CA ALA A 688 9.40 -4.97 -31.94
C ALA A 688 10.92 -4.80 -32.15
N ASP A 689 11.52 -3.80 -31.50
CA ASP A 689 12.95 -3.54 -31.55
C ASP A 689 13.78 -4.68 -30.93
N MET A 690 13.30 -5.26 -29.83
CA MET A 690 13.95 -6.41 -29.19
C MET A 690 13.98 -7.63 -30.12
N ILE A 691 12.87 -7.92 -30.81
CA ILE A 691 12.76 -9.09 -31.69
C ILE A 691 13.50 -8.88 -33.02
N SER A 692 13.28 -7.75 -33.68
CA SER A 692 13.77 -7.54 -35.05
C SER A 692 15.17 -6.93 -35.13
N ASN A 693 15.57 -6.17 -34.11
CA ASN A 693 16.79 -5.36 -34.14
C ASN A 693 17.70 -5.56 -32.91
N ASN A 694 17.45 -6.58 -32.08
CA ASN A 694 18.22 -6.87 -30.87
C ASN A 694 18.35 -5.65 -29.93
N SER A 695 17.24 -4.93 -29.73
CA SER A 695 17.15 -3.75 -28.84
C SER A 695 18.01 -2.55 -29.26
N GLN A 696 18.21 -2.34 -30.57
CA GLN A 696 19.05 -1.26 -31.08
C GLN A 696 18.54 0.13 -30.69
N TYR A 697 17.23 0.36 -30.66
CA TYR A 697 16.67 1.66 -30.27
C TYR A 697 16.46 1.75 -28.76
N SER A 698 15.80 0.76 -28.18
CA SER A 698 15.34 0.71 -26.79
C SER A 698 16.45 0.68 -25.74
N SER A 699 17.70 0.50 -26.15
CA SER A 699 18.89 0.64 -25.29
C SER A 699 19.43 2.07 -25.19
N HIS A 700 18.93 3.00 -26.02
CA HIS A 700 19.35 4.41 -26.02
C HIS A 700 18.39 5.29 -25.22
N ALA A 701 18.94 6.36 -24.61
CA ALA A 701 18.13 7.35 -23.87
C ALA A 701 17.10 8.08 -24.75
N ASN A 702 17.38 8.24 -26.05
CA ASN A 702 16.51 8.92 -27.03
C ASN A 702 15.83 7.95 -28.02
N ALA A 703 15.57 6.70 -27.58
CA ALA A 703 15.08 5.60 -28.41
C ALA A 703 14.00 5.99 -29.43
N ILE A 704 12.93 6.65 -28.98
CA ILE A 704 11.79 7.05 -29.83
C ILE A 704 12.19 8.10 -30.86
N ASN A 705 12.95 9.12 -30.45
CA ASN A 705 13.41 10.17 -31.34
C ASN A 705 14.37 9.65 -32.41
N ASP A 706 15.26 8.74 -32.05
CA ASP A 706 16.20 8.13 -33.00
C ASP A 706 15.47 7.21 -33.99
N TYR A 707 14.50 6.43 -33.51
CA TYR A 707 13.60 5.66 -34.36
C TYR A 707 12.87 6.56 -35.37
N PHE A 708 12.31 7.69 -34.91
CA PHE A 708 11.60 8.63 -35.78
C PHE A 708 12.47 9.26 -36.87
N LYS A 709 13.73 9.61 -36.53
CA LYS A 709 14.70 10.11 -37.52
C LYS A 709 14.95 9.06 -38.60
N ASP A 710 15.13 7.81 -38.20
CA ASP A 710 15.37 6.70 -39.12
C ASP A 710 14.15 6.39 -39.98
N CYS A 711 12.94 6.40 -39.43
CA CYS A 711 11.70 6.27 -40.23
C CYS A 711 11.62 7.36 -41.30
N THR A 712 11.96 8.60 -40.93
CA THR A 712 11.93 9.74 -41.87
C THR A 712 13.00 9.58 -42.96
N LYS A 713 14.21 9.14 -42.60
CA LYS A 713 15.35 9.00 -43.51
C LYS A 713 15.24 7.80 -44.44
N THR A 714 14.79 6.67 -43.93
CA THR A 714 14.81 5.38 -44.62
C THR A 714 13.46 4.97 -45.20
N LYS A 715 12.37 5.61 -44.74
CA LYS A 715 10.97 5.21 -45.00
C LYS A 715 10.64 3.78 -44.54
N LYS A 716 11.46 3.19 -43.67
CA LYS A 716 11.21 1.88 -43.05
C LYS A 716 10.76 2.06 -41.61
N THR A 717 9.88 1.19 -41.17
CA THR A 717 9.37 1.13 -39.80
C THR A 717 9.69 -0.24 -39.20
N LEU A 718 9.77 -0.31 -37.87
CA LEU A 718 9.73 -1.58 -37.14
C LEU A 718 8.42 -2.32 -37.45
N PRO A 719 8.39 -3.66 -37.39
CA PRO A 719 7.27 -4.48 -37.85
C PRO A 719 6.15 -4.59 -36.82
N PHE A 720 5.55 -3.45 -36.48
CA PHE A 720 4.37 -3.38 -35.61
C PHE A 720 3.34 -2.35 -36.09
N THR A 721 2.10 -2.48 -35.65
CA THR A 721 1.04 -1.48 -35.84
C THR A 721 0.21 -1.37 -34.57
N LEU A 722 0.19 -0.19 -33.96
CA LEU A 722 -0.67 0.15 -32.83
C LEU A 722 -1.97 0.79 -33.34
N TYR A 723 -3.10 0.29 -32.87
CA TYR A 723 -4.41 0.79 -33.23
C TYR A 723 -4.99 1.68 -32.12
N VAL A 724 -5.42 2.88 -32.49
CA VAL A 724 -5.97 3.90 -31.57
C VAL A 724 -7.30 4.47 -32.10
N PRO A 725 -8.09 5.18 -31.27
CA PRO A 725 -9.29 5.85 -31.75
C PRO A 725 -8.97 6.97 -32.77
N LYS A 726 -10.02 7.45 -33.46
CA LYS A 726 -9.92 8.59 -34.37
C LYS A 726 -9.34 9.82 -33.67
N ASP A 727 -8.57 10.62 -34.43
CA ASP A 727 -7.90 11.85 -33.99
C ASP A 727 -6.73 11.67 -33.02
N TYR A 728 -6.30 10.43 -32.74
CA TYR A 728 -5.16 10.14 -31.87
C TYR A 728 -3.89 9.69 -32.60
N SER A 729 -3.86 9.59 -33.95
CA SER A 729 -2.63 9.17 -34.66
C SER A 729 -1.55 10.26 -34.80
N MET A 730 -1.81 11.45 -34.25
CA MET A 730 -0.95 12.62 -34.38
C MET A 730 -0.66 13.25 -33.01
N LEU A 731 0.58 13.71 -32.83
CA LEU A 731 0.98 14.63 -31.77
C LEU A 731 1.68 15.83 -32.43
N ASP A 732 1.42 17.04 -31.95
CA ASP A 732 1.93 18.29 -32.54
C ASP A 732 1.61 18.44 -34.05
N ASN A 733 0.45 17.93 -34.50
CA ASN A 733 0.05 17.83 -35.91
C ASN A 733 1.01 16.99 -36.78
N ILE A 734 1.82 16.12 -36.17
CA ILE A 734 2.73 15.22 -36.85
C ILE A 734 2.26 13.78 -36.63
N ARG A 735 2.15 13.04 -37.73
CA ARG A 735 1.78 11.62 -37.70
C ARG A 735 2.84 10.78 -36.99
N ILE A 736 2.40 9.94 -36.06
CA ILE A 736 3.26 9.01 -35.34
C ILE A 736 3.47 7.75 -36.21
N PRO A 737 4.71 7.33 -36.47
CA PRO A 737 5.00 6.08 -37.17
C PRO A 737 4.32 4.88 -36.50
N ASN A 738 3.83 3.91 -37.29
CA ASN A 738 3.20 2.68 -36.81
C ASN A 738 1.87 2.84 -36.07
N VAL A 739 1.22 4.00 -36.14
CA VAL A 739 -0.10 4.24 -35.54
C VAL A 739 -1.17 4.31 -36.62
N VAL A 740 -2.26 3.58 -36.41
CA VAL A 740 -3.44 3.56 -37.29
C VAL A 740 -4.69 3.85 -36.47
N GLU A 741 -5.49 4.81 -36.93
CA GLU A 741 -6.79 5.10 -36.33
C GLU A 741 -7.84 4.09 -36.80
N THR A 742 -8.73 3.71 -35.89
CA THR A 742 -9.82 2.78 -36.21
C THR A 742 -11.01 2.98 -35.27
N ASP A 743 -12.20 2.59 -35.74
CA ASP A 743 -13.43 2.44 -34.97
C ASP A 743 -13.79 0.94 -34.76
N ASP A 744 -12.92 0.04 -35.19
CA ASP A 744 -13.05 -1.40 -35.01
C ASP A 744 -12.78 -1.78 -33.54
N LYS A 745 -13.84 -2.10 -32.80
CA LYS A 745 -13.78 -2.48 -31.37
C LYS A 745 -12.84 -3.67 -31.10
N GLU A 746 -12.57 -4.53 -32.09
CA GLU A 746 -11.60 -5.63 -31.95
C GLU A 746 -10.16 -5.11 -31.90
N LYS A 747 -9.88 -4.06 -32.65
CA LYS A 747 -8.53 -3.51 -32.83
C LYS A 747 -8.19 -2.41 -31.85
N LEU A 748 -9.16 -1.69 -31.30
CA LEU A 748 -8.89 -0.57 -30.39
C LEU A 748 -7.96 -0.97 -29.22
N PHE A 749 -6.89 -0.18 -29.08
CA PHE A 749 -5.78 -0.34 -28.13
C PHE A 749 -5.03 -1.66 -28.26
N THR A 750 -5.07 -2.31 -29.42
CA THR A 750 -4.27 -3.51 -29.70
C THR A 750 -3.05 -3.16 -30.53
N VAL A 751 -2.06 -4.06 -30.49
CA VAL A 751 -0.89 -4.01 -31.35
C VAL A 751 -0.80 -5.31 -32.15
N VAL A 752 -0.49 -5.18 -33.43
CA VAL A 752 -0.19 -6.30 -34.33
C VAL A 752 1.28 -6.25 -34.70
N PHE A 753 1.97 -7.38 -34.64
CA PHE A 753 3.35 -7.55 -35.08
C PHE A 753 3.39 -8.43 -36.33
N GLU A 754 4.37 -8.22 -37.22
CA GLU A 754 4.55 -9.10 -38.40
C GLU A 754 5.05 -10.50 -37.99
N GLU A 755 5.68 -10.63 -36.82
CA GLU A 755 6.07 -11.89 -36.18
C GLU A 755 5.31 -12.08 -34.85
N VAL A 756 4.89 -13.31 -34.54
CA VAL A 756 3.88 -13.60 -33.49
C VAL A 756 4.32 -13.19 -32.07
N TRP A 757 3.43 -12.48 -31.35
CA TRP A 757 3.52 -12.10 -29.93
C TRP A 757 3.24 -13.26 -28.97
#